data_AF-A0A1N6Z2S0-F1
#
_entry.id   AF-A0A1N6Z2S0-F1
#
_cell.length_a   1.000
_cell.length_b   1.000
_cell.length_c   1.000
_cell.angle_alpha   90.00
_cell.angle_beta   90.00
_cell.angle_gamma   90.00
#
_symmetry.space_group_name_H-M   'P 1'
#
loop_
_entity.id
_entity.type
_entity.pdbx_description
1 polymer ?
#
loop_
_entity_poly.entity_id
_entity_poly.type
_entity_poly.pdbx_seq_one_letter_code
_entity_poly.pdbx_strand_id
1 'polypeptide(L)'
;MQVERKKCQDAEELIEFFKSLKDSPAQIIQLFSSRSEKINKKIITAFNRYLPLSTLMGVTAEEVISENQVQLNYLTAVALRFEKSSFRLLRTESDSVENARKIMKSIEADTKAIIIFSDDQFNNGDQLVKELNKCSSELIIAGGQAAPGFENESGYVFDRSGIIKKGSLALILNGSQLKAKWNYSMGWDSISREMEITRAEDQVVYELDGRNIFQVYSEFLGEDIKSKLPSIAVTKFPLVFNRGFKNARSAIEVVGDGIRFSGELKVGDRVKISYGSLNKILANSMRLQKNLDFHPEFSFIYSCSGRSQYLKSLNSNLSEEIKVVPSPKAGFSTKGEYGIIDNSYEFLNITTTVLYLSEKKEVVHKKIEFDTEKPTVKTEHLFHLSKKVVSELEMINDKMRKANQATGNHKVEETAASLFKMIFEERNYTGGIVIKEAENLTKIYLDESLGAAAYDIFKSFWQQRPEKISRKENILGFENAFLIPLTKEVEALMIILSNEVDLYDIKKNHLFIEQIPNYLKKAILYESLERNLASLSTLEQTSDFLYSTLDLDLLYERILDIIVGTMGMSAAVIFKKDENKLKMMKNINVRENSELYFYLKGHYRDIAASDQILIENEVDLFENIETLVAIPINLNDYQGILYAMQSKYQQLINENQKKFIRTLANQIRVSIRNALNHHKVKRLSVTDGLTNLYNHSYFHKQLQQKEGEKFSVAIMDIDNFKDFNDQYGHQAGDQVLRKLSEVLKSEIREDDIVARYGGEEFVIYFNLVDQNTLSRVINRLMQKIRKLEVNFDGEILKITVSIGVAVNCDGKYSPEKLIKQADTALYIAKGAGRDMVKFYRNLA
;
A
#
# COMPACT_ATOMS: atom_id res chain seq x y z
N MET A 1 -0.13 -31.95 22.50
CA MET A 1 0.52 -30.75 23.06
C MET A 1 -0.51 -29.84 23.69
N GLN A 2 -0.33 -29.47 24.96
CA GLN A 2 -1.20 -28.46 25.59
C GLN A 2 -0.61 -27.07 25.35
N VAL A 3 -1.47 -26.12 25.00
CA VAL A 3 -1.04 -24.77 24.64
C VAL A 3 -1.88 -23.75 25.38
N GLU A 4 -1.22 -22.93 26.19
CA GLU A 4 -1.82 -21.78 26.86
C GLU A 4 -1.08 -20.53 26.37
N ARG A 5 -1.81 -19.44 26.10
CA ARG A 5 -1.19 -18.19 25.64
C ARG A 5 -1.86 -17.01 26.27
N LYS A 6 -1.09 -15.96 26.52
CA LYS A 6 -1.61 -14.70 27.03
C LYS A 6 -0.91 -13.56 26.33
N LYS A 7 -1.73 -12.66 25.80
CA LYS A 7 -1.30 -11.32 25.43
C LYS A 7 -1.43 -10.44 26.67
N CYS A 8 -0.39 -9.66 26.98
CA CYS A 8 -0.34 -8.81 28.16
C CYS A 8 0.00 -7.36 27.80
N GLN A 9 -0.70 -6.42 28.44
CA GLN A 9 -0.44 -4.98 28.37
C GLN A 9 0.70 -4.52 29.28
N ASP A 10 1.12 -5.33 30.24
CA ASP A 10 2.21 -4.97 31.14
C ASP A 10 2.83 -6.23 31.77
N ALA A 11 3.84 -6.02 32.62
CA ALA A 11 4.52 -7.11 33.29
C ALA A 11 3.62 -7.77 34.34
N GLU A 12 2.75 -7.01 34.98
CA GLU A 12 1.84 -7.44 36.03
C GLU A 12 0.85 -8.49 35.49
N GLU A 13 0.21 -8.24 34.36
CA GLU A 13 -0.67 -9.21 33.68
C GLU A 13 0.08 -10.50 33.30
N LEU A 14 1.33 -10.39 32.86
CA LEU A 14 2.17 -11.54 32.53
C LEU A 14 2.56 -12.34 33.78
N ILE A 15 2.80 -11.66 34.90
CA ILE A 15 3.09 -12.30 36.18
C ILE A 15 1.88 -13.07 36.69
N GLU A 16 0.67 -12.51 36.57
CA GLU A 16 -0.56 -13.23 36.89
C GLU A 16 -0.76 -14.45 35.99
N PHE A 17 -0.42 -14.33 34.70
CA PHE A 17 -0.41 -15.49 33.81
C PHE A 17 0.56 -16.58 34.28
N PHE A 18 1.80 -16.22 34.66
CA PHE A 18 2.75 -17.19 35.22
C PHE A 18 2.23 -17.90 36.47
N LYS A 19 1.55 -17.18 37.37
CA LYS A 19 0.92 -17.78 38.57
C LYS A 19 -0.21 -18.74 38.23
N SER A 20 -0.92 -18.51 37.13
CA SER A 20 -2.03 -19.38 36.69
C SER A 20 -1.56 -20.69 36.03
N LEU A 21 -0.32 -20.72 35.54
CA LEU A 21 0.22 -21.87 34.82
C LEU A 21 0.68 -22.97 35.79
N LYS A 22 0.45 -24.23 35.40
CA LYS A 22 1.03 -25.38 36.08
C LYS A 22 2.49 -25.55 35.65
N ASP A 23 3.42 -25.44 36.60
CA ASP A 23 4.85 -25.59 36.34
C ASP A 23 5.23 -27.05 35.99
N SER A 24 6.12 -27.24 35.01
CA SER A 24 6.52 -28.57 34.53
C SER A 24 7.87 -28.53 33.80
N PRO A 25 8.75 -29.55 33.96
CA PRO A 25 9.99 -29.64 33.18
C PRO A 25 9.75 -29.93 31.69
N ALA A 26 8.57 -30.45 31.32
CA ALA A 26 8.16 -30.66 29.93
C ALA A 26 7.46 -29.43 29.32
N GLN A 27 7.57 -28.27 29.98
CA GLN A 27 6.96 -27.01 29.55
C GLN A 27 8.01 -25.97 29.18
N ILE A 28 7.75 -25.29 28.07
CA ILE A 28 8.49 -24.11 27.63
C ILE A 28 7.57 -22.90 27.52
N ILE A 29 8.04 -21.77 28.03
CA ILE A 29 7.45 -20.46 27.84
C ILE A 29 8.26 -19.73 26.78
N GLN A 30 7.68 -19.53 25.60
CA GLN A 30 8.20 -18.57 24.64
C GLN A 30 7.62 -17.19 24.92
N LEU A 31 8.49 -16.20 25.09
CA LEU A 31 8.09 -14.82 25.40
C LEU A 31 8.56 -13.86 24.32
N PHE A 32 7.59 -13.22 23.66
CA PHE A 32 7.82 -12.14 22.71
C PHE A 32 7.56 -10.81 23.40
N SER A 33 8.56 -9.93 23.41
CA SER A 33 8.49 -8.70 24.19
C SER A 33 8.86 -7.47 23.38
N SER A 34 7.92 -6.52 23.27
CA SER A 34 8.23 -5.17 22.79
C SER A 34 8.54 -4.19 23.91
N ARG A 35 8.92 -4.68 25.10
CA ARG A 35 9.18 -3.86 26.29
C ARG A 35 10.67 -3.57 26.48
N SER A 36 10.95 -2.61 27.34
CA SER A 36 12.32 -2.21 27.67
C SER A 36 13.07 -3.32 28.42
N GLU A 37 14.40 -3.28 28.34
CA GLU A 37 15.30 -4.17 29.08
C GLU A 37 14.99 -4.24 30.58
N LYS A 38 14.65 -3.10 31.19
CA LYS A 38 14.29 -3.04 32.62
C LYS A 38 13.06 -3.90 32.94
N ILE A 39 12.04 -3.86 32.06
CA ILE A 39 10.82 -4.64 32.23
C ILE A 39 11.11 -6.13 32.00
N ASN A 40 11.88 -6.48 30.97
CA ASN A 40 12.24 -7.86 30.69
C ASN A 40 13.05 -8.50 31.83
N LYS A 41 13.96 -7.77 32.49
CA LYS A 41 14.64 -8.23 33.71
C LYS A 41 13.66 -8.55 34.84
N LYS A 42 12.65 -7.71 35.07
CA LYS A 42 11.60 -8.00 36.07
C LYS A 42 10.81 -9.26 35.74
N ILE A 43 10.47 -9.45 34.47
CA ILE A 43 9.75 -10.63 33.99
C ILE A 43 10.58 -11.90 34.19
N ILE A 44 11.89 -11.88 33.89
CA ILE A 44 12.78 -13.02 34.13
C ILE A 44 12.82 -13.37 35.62
N THR A 45 12.93 -12.38 36.51
CA THR A 45 12.89 -12.60 37.97
C THR A 45 11.57 -13.25 38.40
N ALA A 46 10.44 -12.77 37.88
CA ALA A 46 9.14 -13.34 38.20
C ALA A 46 8.96 -14.76 37.62
N PHE A 47 9.41 -15.00 36.40
CA PHE A 47 9.42 -16.33 35.79
C PHE A 47 10.16 -17.33 36.68
N ASN A 48 11.39 -16.99 37.10
CA ASN A 48 12.19 -17.84 37.98
C ASN A 48 11.52 -18.11 39.33
N ARG A 49 10.69 -17.18 39.82
CA ARG A 49 9.95 -17.34 41.07
C ARG A 49 8.75 -18.26 40.95
N TYR A 50 7.97 -18.12 39.87
CA TYR A 50 6.67 -18.81 39.75
C TYR A 50 6.71 -20.08 38.91
N LEU A 51 7.66 -20.20 37.97
CA LEU A 51 7.81 -21.35 37.06
C LEU A 51 9.26 -21.88 37.06
N PRO A 52 9.81 -22.29 38.22
CA PRO A 52 11.22 -22.71 38.33
C PRO A 52 11.58 -23.98 37.53
N LEU A 53 10.63 -24.88 37.25
CA LEU A 53 10.87 -26.11 36.48
C LEU A 53 10.74 -25.89 34.96
N SER A 54 9.89 -24.97 34.55
CA SER A 54 9.68 -24.64 33.14
C SER A 54 10.94 -24.01 32.51
N THR A 55 11.05 -24.12 31.19
CA THR A 55 12.09 -23.45 30.41
C THR A 55 11.58 -22.10 29.86
N LEU A 56 12.42 -21.06 29.89
CA LEU A 56 12.12 -19.75 29.30
C LEU A 56 12.98 -19.53 28.04
N MET A 57 12.32 -19.16 26.94
CA MET A 57 13.00 -18.68 25.73
C MET A 57 12.35 -17.37 25.30
N GLY A 58 13.08 -16.27 25.46
CA GLY A 58 12.57 -14.92 25.24
C GLY A 58 13.34 -14.19 24.15
N VAL A 59 12.65 -13.26 23.49
CA VAL A 59 13.20 -12.41 22.43
C VAL A 59 12.52 -11.05 22.44
N THR A 60 13.28 -10.01 22.12
CA THR A 60 12.70 -8.69 21.87
C THR A 60 12.16 -8.56 20.46
N ALA A 61 11.07 -7.80 20.34
CA ALA A 61 10.39 -7.55 19.09
C ALA A 61 9.92 -6.10 19.03
N GLU A 62 9.76 -5.55 17.83
CA GLU A 62 9.06 -4.27 17.66
C GLU A 62 7.54 -4.48 17.85
N GLU A 63 6.99 -5.49 17.18
CA GLU A 63 5.59 -5.90 17.22
C GLU A 63 5.46 -7.35 17.71
N VAL A 64 4.43 -7.62 18.50
CA VAL A 64 4.05 -8.98 18.90
C VAL A 64 2.77 -9.39 18.17
N ILE A 65 2.68 -10.68 17.86
CA ILE A 65 1.55 -11.29 17.14
C ILE A 65 0.81 -12.20 18.11
N SER A 66 -0.50 -11.98 18.24
CA SER A 66 -1.39 -12.84 19.02
C SER A 66 -2.70 -12.98 18.25
N GLU A 67 -3.01 -14.20 17.82
CA GLU A 67 -4.12 -14.45 16.88
C GLU A 67 -3.99 -13.60 15.59
N ASN A 68 -5.05 -12.87 15.23
CA ASN A 68 -5.07 -11.96 14.09
C ASN A 68 -4.61 -10.54 14.46
N GLN A 69 -4.08 -10.31 15.66
CA GLN A 69 -3.67 -8.99 16.13
C GLN A 69 -2.15 -8.85 16.12
N VAL A 70 -1.69 -7.77 15.50
CA VAL A 70 -0.28 -7.33 15.51
C VAL A 70 -0.22 -6.02 16.28
N GLN A 71 0.58 -5.97 17.35
CA GLN A 71 0.53 -4.86 18.29
C GLN A 71 1.92 -4.40 18.74
N LEU A 72 2.07 -3.09 18.83
CA LEU A 72 3.23 -2.40 19.43
C LEU A 72 2.99 -2.22 20.93
N ASN A 73 4.05 -2.22 21.73
CA ASN A 73 3.97 -2.06 23.18
C ASN A 73 3.10 -3.14 23.86
N TYR A 74 3.29 -4.42 23.52
CA TYR A 74 2.64 -5.55 24.19
C TYR A 74 3.64 -6.67 24.45
N LEU A 75 3.25 -7.60 25.31
CA LEU A 75 3.93 -8.86 25.55
C LEU A 75 3.03 -9.98 25.06
N THR A 76 3.61 -11.03 24.48
CA THR A 76 2.88 -12.28 24.21
C THR A 76 3.67 -13.45 24.74
N ALA A 77 3.07 -14.20 25.66
CA ALA A 77 3.63 -15.42 26.21
C ALA A 77 2.87 -16.64 25.70
N VAL A 78 3.61 -17.66 25.28
CA VAL A 78 3.09 -18.94 24.82
C VAL A 78 3.70 -20.05 25.69
N ALA A 79 2.87 -20.70 26.48
CA ALA A 79 3.21 -21.89 27.24
C ALA A 79 2.89 -23.14 26.41
N LEU A 80 3.93 -23.86 26.00
CA LEU A 80 3.80 -25.16 25.34
C LEU A 80 4.19 -26.25 26.32
N ARG A 81 3.29 -27.20 26.57
CA ARG A 81 3.57 -28.40 27.36
C ARG A 81 3.50 -29.62 26.45
N PHE A 82 4.65 -30.27 26.29
CA PHE A 82 4.78 -31.47 25.45
C PHE A 82 4.41 -32.71 26.26
N GLU A 83 3.58 -33.58 25.68
CA GLU A 83 3.14 -34.81 26.33
C GLU A 83 3.89 -36.04 25.80
N LYS A 84 4.37 -35.99 24.56
CA LYS A 84 4.94 -37.15 23.84
C LYS A 84 6.29 -36.87 23.19
N SER A 85 6.73 -35.62 23.26
CA SER A 85 7.93 -35.09 22.64
C SER A 85 8.81 -34.46 23.72
N SER A 86 10.10 -34.33 23.44
CA SER A 86 11.06 -33.67 24.31
C SER A 86 11.63 -32.44 23.62
N PHE A 87 12.28 -31.59 24.40
CA PHE A 87 13.00 -30.46 23.85
C PHE A 87 14.27 -30.17 24.65
N ARG A 88 15.17 -29.43 24.03
CA ARG A 88 16.39 -28.91 24.65
C ARG A 88 16.60 -27.47 24.24
N LEU A 89 16.79 -26.58 25.21
CA LEU A 89 17.20 -25.20 24.95
C LEU A 89 18.73 -25.10 25.02
N LEU A 90 19.35 -24.60 23.96
CA LEU A 90 20.74 -24.22 23.93
C LEU A 90 20.87 -22.71 24.07
N ARG A 91 21.70 -22.29 25.02
CA ARG A 91 22.17 -20.92 25.15
C ARG A 91 23.57 -20.81 24.58
N THR A 92 23.80 -19.82 23.73
CA THR A 92 25.13 -19.50 23.24
C THR A 92 25.39 -18.00 23.33
N GLU A 93 26.59 -17.64 23.77
CA GLU A 93 27.09 -16.26 23.80
C GLU A 93 28.34 -16.21 22.92
N SER A 94 28.15 -16.50 21.63
CA SER A 94 29.22 -16.67 20.66
C SER A 94 28.78 -16.14 19.29
N ASP A 95 29.71 -16.06 18.35
CA ASP A 95 29.43 -15.63 16.99
C ASP A 95 28.57 -16.65 16.23
N SER A 96 28.13 -16.28 15.03
CA SER A 96 27.21 -17.10 14.23
C SER A 96 27.79 -18.45 13.82
N VAL A 97 29.11 -18.56 13.68
CA VAL A 97 29.78 -19.81 13.31
C VAL A 97 29.77 -20.78 14.48
N GLU A 98 30.18 -20.32 15.66
CA GLU A 98 30.21 -21.17 16.84
C GLU A 98 28.80 -21.53 17.31
N ASN A 99 27.84 -20.61 17.16
CA ASN A 99 26.42 -20.88 17.40
C ASN A 99 25.92 -22.02 16.51
N ALA A 100 26.16 -21.94 15.19
CA ALA A 100 25.79 -23.00 14.27
C ALA A 100 26.44 -24.35 14.64
N ARG A 101 27.73 -24.37 14.99
CA ARG A 101 28.43 -25.60 15.42
C ARG A 101 27.82 -26.24 16.66
N LYS A 102 27.46 -25.44 17.66
CA LYS A 102 26.82 -25.94 18.90
C LYS A 102 25.43 -26.49 18.64
N ILE A 103 24.66 -25.85 17.75
CA ILE A 103 23.36 -26.34 17.30
C ILE A 103 23.54 -27.70 16.61
N MET A 104 24.44 -27.80 15.63
CA MET A 104 24.69 -29.03 14.87
C MET A 104 25.11 -30.20 15.78
N LYS A 105 25.96 -29.96 16.78
CA LYS A 105 26.39 -30.98 17.75
C LYS A 105 25.27 -31.50 18.64
N SER A 106 24.15 -30.79 18.72
CA SER A 106 23.03 -31.12 19.60
C SER A 106 21.84 -31.71 18.84
N ILE A 107 21.97 -31.86 17.52
CA ILE A 107 20.97 -32.56 16.70
C ILE A 107 21.01 -34.04 17.04
N GLU A 108 19.83 -34.61 17.29
CA GLU A 108 19.62 -36.02 17.58
C GLU A 108 18.89 -36.69 16.41
N ALA A 109 18.89 -38.02 16.37
CA ALA A 109 18.29 -38.77 15.25
C ALA A 109 16.78 -38.57 15.11
N ASP A 110 16.09 -38.22 16.20
CA ASP A 110 14.66 -37.95 16.23
C ASP A 110 14.31 -36.46 16.31
N THR A 111 15.29 -35.56 16.11
CA THR A 111 15.04 -34.12 15.98
C THR A 111 14.10 -33.86 14.80
N LYS A 112 13.08 -33.01 15.04
CA LYS A 112 12.07 -32.66 14.04
C LYS A 112 12.14 -31.20 13.61
N ALA A 113 12.40 -30.30 14.55
CA ALA A 113 12.50 -28.88 14.27
C ALA A 113 13.43 -28.17 15.25
N ILE A 114 14.00 -27.05 14.81
CA ILE A 114 14.82 -26.15 15.63
C ILE A 114 14.26 -24.73 15.51
N ILE A 115 13.91 -24.11 16.63
CA ILE A 115 13.52 -22.70 16.68
C ILE A 115 14.71 -21.89 17.16
N ILE A 116 15.17 -20.93 16.36
CA ILE A 116 16.38 -20.15 16.63
C ILE A 116 15.99 -18.68 16.81
N PHE A 117 16.38 -18.09 17.94
CA PHE A 117 16.37 -16.64 18.16
C PHE A 117 17.81 -16.17 18.37
N SER A 118 18.19 -15.08 17.72
CA SER A 118 19.53 -14.48 17.81
C SER A 118 19.42 -12.99 18.02
N ASP A 119 20.46 -12.38 18.59
CA ASP A 119 20.58 -10.92 18.61
C ASP A 119 20.73 -10.34 17.18
N ASP A 120 20.55 -9.03 17.07
CA ASP A 120 20.48 -8.33 15.78
C ASP A 120 21.75 -7.54 15.39
N GLN A 121 22.80 -7.56 16.21
CA GLN A 121 24.01 -6.77 15.99
C GLN A 121 25.28 -7.60 15.87
N PHE A 122 25.43 -8.61 16.71
CA PHE A 122 26.60 -9.46 16.80
C PHE A 122 26.49 -10.71 15.94
N ASN A 123 25.27 -11.26 15.81
CA ASN A 123 25.03 -12.42 14.95
C ASN A 123 24.64 -12.00 13.52
N ASN A 124 25.23 -12.65 12.52
CA ASN A 124 24.87 -12.53 11.11
C ASN A 124 24.06 -13.77 10.69
N GLY A 125 22.81 -13.53 10.26
CA GLY A 125 21.89 -14.60 9.85
C GLY A 125 22.36 -15.39 8.64
N ASP A 126 22.90 -14.73 7.61
CA ASP A 126 23.47 -15.38 6.40
C ASP A 126 24.65 -16.28 6.79
N GLN A 127 25.53 -15.84 7.70
CA GLN A 127 26.65 -16.64 8.17
C GLN A 127 26.20 -17.85 9.00
N LEU A 128 25.20 -17.69 9.87
CA LEU A 128 24.63 -18.78 10.66
C LEU A 128 24.10 -19.89 9.76
N VAL A 129 23.24 -19.56 8.78
CA VAL A 129 22.65 -20.57 7.89
C VAL A 129 23.68 -21.19 6.95
N LYS A 130 24.68 -20.41 6.49
CA LYS A 130 25.80 -20.92 5.69
C LYS A 130 26.59 -21.99 6.45
N GLU A 131 26.83 -21.79 7.74
CA GLU A 131 27.52 -22.78 8.57
C GLU A 131 26.65 -23.99 8.89
N LEU A 132 25.35 -23.79 9.16
CA LEU A 132 24.40 -24.90 9.35
C LEU A 132 24.30 -25.79 8.10
N ASN A 133 24.32 -25.20 6.90
CA ASN A 133 24.26 -25.93 5.63
C ASN A 133 25.48 -26.82 5.36
N LYS A 134 26.59 -26.68 6.11
CA LYS A 134 27.74 -27.58 5.97
C LYS A 134 27.45 -29.00 6.46
N CYS A 135 26.48 -29.16 7.35
CA CYS A 135 25.99 -30.46 7.79
C CYS A 135 24.58 -30.65 7.24
N SER A 136 24.50 -31.26 6.06
CA SER A 136 23.22 -31.53 5.40
C SER A 136 22.27 -32.29 6.32
N SER A 137 21.13 -31.68 6.61
CA SER A 137 20.04 -32.27 7.40
C SER A 137 18.72 -31.74 6.84
N GLU A 138 17.76 -32.63 6.58
CA GLU A 138 16.40 -32.27 6.11
C GLU A 138 15.53 -31.73 7.27
N LEU A 139 16.12 -31.07 8.25
CA LEU A 139 15.42 -30.63 9.46
C LEU A 139 14.72 -29.31 9.24
N ILE A 140 13.62 -29.09 9.93
CA ILE A 140 12.94 -27.80 9.89
C ILE A 140 13.70 -26.82 10.80
N ILE A 141 14.08 -25.66 10.27
CA ILE A 141 14.48 -24.52 11.10
C ILE A 141 13.44 -23.41 10.99
N ALA A 142 13.25 -22.69 12.09
CA ALA A 142 12.32 -21.57 12.17
C ALA A 142 12.82 -20.52 13.17
N GLY A 143 12.12 -19.40 13.28
CA GLY A 143 12.45 -18.30 14.16
C GLY A 143 13.05 -17.14 13.39
N GLY A 144 13.89 -16.35 14.06
CA GLY A 144 14.47 -15.18 13.44
C GLY A 144 15.28 -14.32 14.40
N GLN A 145 15.88 -13.28 13.84
CA GLN A 145 16.63 -12.29 14.60
C GLN A 145 15.69 -11.38 15.39
N ALA A 146 16.12 -11.05 16.61
CA ALA A 146 15.45 -10.10 17.47
C ALA A 146 15.27 -8.75 16.76
N ALA A 147 14.22 -8.02 17.14
CA ALA A 147 14.06 -6.62 16.77
C ALA A 147 14.14 -5.75 18.03
N PRO A 148 14.55 -4.47 17.91
CA PRO A 148 14.55 -3.56 19.04
C PRO A 148 13.12 -3.37 19.57
N GLY A 149 12.95 -3.57 20.88
CA GLY A 149 11.71 -3.24 21.58
C GLY A 149 11.62 -1.75 21.94
N PHE A 150 10.52 -1.35 22.60
CA PHE A 150 10.32 0.03 23.07
C PHE A 150 11.51 0.50 23.93
N GLU A 151 12.07 1.68 23.59
CA GLU A 151 13.24 2.30 24.23
C GLU A 151 14.56 1.49 24.18
N ASN A 152 14.62 0.39 23.42
CA ASN A 152 15.85 -0.38 23.26
C ASN A 152 16.61 0.06 21.99
N GLU A 153 17.93 0.23 22.11
CA GLU A 153 18.81 0.55 20.97
C GLU A 153 19.06 -0.66 20.05
N SER A 154 18.95 -1.88 20.58
CA SER A 154 19.20 -3.13 19.85
C SER A 154 18.27 -4.27 20.27
N GLY A 155 18.14 -5.26 19.40
CA GLY A 155 17.42 -6.50 19.64
C GLY A 155 18.28 -7.51 20.41
N TYR A 156 17.67 -8.21 21.36
CA TYR A 156 18.35 -9.23 22.15
C TYR A 156 17.44 -10.40 22.48
N VAL A 157 18.06 -11.50 22.91
CA VAL A 157 17.37 -12.69 23.40
C VAL A 157 17.60 -12.85 24.89
N PHE A 158 16.79 -13.64 25.57
CA PHE A 158 16.92 -13.85 27.01
C PHE A 158 16.30 -15.17 27.45
N ASP A 159 16.84 -15.74 28.51
CA ASP A 159 16.32 -16.95 29.14
C ASP A 159 16.23 -16.74 30.67
N ARG A 160 16.10 -17.84 31.41
CA ARG A 160 16.04 -17.83 32.87
C ARG A 160 17.31 -17.28 33.55
N SER A 161 18.46 -17.36 32.91
CA SER A 161 19.75 -16.89 33.43
C SER A 161 19.95 -15.39 33.20
N GLY A 162 19.20 -14.80 32.28
CA GLY A 162 19.21 -13.36 32.02
C GLY A 162 19.25 -13.01 30.53
N ILE A 163 19.56 -11.74 30.28
CA ILE A 163 19.62 -11.15 28.94
C ILE A 163 20.92 -11.50 28.22
N ILE A 164 20.82 -11.76 26.92
CA ILE A 164 21.92 -12.09 26.00
C ILE A 164 21.89 -11.07 24.86
N LYS A 165 22.79 -10.08 24.92
CA LYS A 165 22.94 -9.06 23.86
C LYS A 165 23.83 -9.50 22.70
N LYS A 166 24.59 -10.58 22.89
CA LYS A 166 25.55 -11.11 21.91
C LYS A 166 25.50 -12.63 21.96
N GLY A 167 24.64 -13.23 21.16
CA GLY A 167 24.40 -14.67 21.22
C GLY A 167 23.07 -15.10 20.62
N SER A 168 22.75 -16.37 20.83
CA SER A 168 21.50 -16.97 20.38
C SER A 168 20.94 -17.97 21.38
N LEU A 169 19.64 -18.23 21.22
CA LEU A 169 18.90 -19.31 21.84
C LEU A 169 18.41 -20.24 20.73
N ALA A 170 18.65 -21.54 20.87
CA ALA A 170 18.13 -22.53 19.94
C ALA A 170 17.35 -23.60 20.71
N LEU A 171 16.06 -23.71 20.40
CA LEU A 171 15.18 -24.72 20.95
C LEU A 171 15.10 -25.90 19.98
N ILE A 172 15.67 -27.02 20.38
CA ILE A 172 15.68 -28.27 19.62
C ILE A 172 14.48 -29.09 20.06
N LEU A 173 13.61 -29.45 19.12
CA LEU A 173 12.39 -30.23 19.36
C LEU A 173 12.57 -31.65 18.83
N ASN A 174 12.45 -32.63 19.73
CA ASN A 174 12.68 -34.05 19.46
C ASN A 174 11.40 -34.85 19.70
N GLY A 175 11.19 -35.90 18.91
CA GLY A 175 10.13 -36.86 19.16
C GLY A 175 9.52 -37.41 17.88
N SER A 176 9.39 -38.73 17.83
CA SER A 176 8.81 -39.44 16.67
C SER A 176 7.34 -39.10 16.41
N GLN A 177 6.60 -38.62 17.42
CA GLN A 177 5.20 -38.21 17.29
C GLN A 177 5.01 -36.72 17.04
N LEU A 178 6.07 -35.91 17.11
CA LEU A 178 6.00 -34.50 16.80
C LEU A 178 5.93 -34.29 15.29
N LYS A 179 4.85 -33.68 14.84
CA LYS A 179 4.71 -33.17 13.48
C LYS A 179 5.12 -31.71 13.48
N ALA A 180 6.03 -31.37 12.58
CA ALA A 180 6.44 -30.00 12.31
C ALA A 180 6.29 -29.71 10.82
N LYS A 181 5.86 -28.50 10.47
CA LYS A 181 5.83 -28.04 9.08
C LYS A 181 6.13 -26.56 9.01
N TRP A 182 6.92 -26.17 8.02
CA TRP A 182 7.30 -24.78 7.82
C TRP A 182 6.87 -24.32 6.44
N ASN A 183 6.30 -23.12 6.38
CA ASN A 183 5.85 -22.47 5.15
C ASN A 183 6.21 -20.99 5.16
N TYR A 184 6.23 -20.38 3.98
CA TYR A 184 6.56 -18.97 3.81
C TYR A 184 5.73 -18.30 2.72
N SER A 185 5.61 -16.98 2.82
CA SER A 185 4.94 -16.11 1.85
C SER A 185 5.91 -15.04 1.39
N MET A 186 6.22 -15.08 0.09
CA MET A 186 6.86 -13.98 -0.63
C MET A 186 5.90 -13.42 -1.67
N GLY A 187 5.99 -12.12 -1.96
CA GLY A 187 5.07 -11.42 -2.87
C GLY A 187 5.74 -10.39 -3.77
N TRP A 188 7.01 -10.59 -4.13
CA TRP A 188 7.82 -9.63 -4.88
C TRP A 188 7.81 -9.87 -6.40
N ASP A 189 7.58 -8.80 -7.16
CA ASP A 189 7.65 -8.71 -8.61
C ASP A 189 8.77 -7.79 -9.07
N SER A 190 9.46 -8.18 -10.14
CA SER A 190 10.58 -7.40 -10.67
C SER A 190 10.11 -6.33 -11.65
N ILE A 191 10.72 -5.15 -11.57
CA ILE A 191 10.52 -4.02 -12.50
C ILE A 191 11.75 -3.74 -13.36
N SER A 192 12.92 -4.17 -12.91
CA SER A 192 14.13 -4.10 -13.72
C SER A 192 14.41 -5.41 -14.45
N ARG A 193 15.23 -5.33 -15.50
CA ARG A 193 16.00 -6.49 -15.97
C ARG A 193 16.90 -7.01 -14.87
N GLU A 194 17.41 -8.21 -15.11
CA GLU A 194 18.52 -8.75 -14.33
C GLU A 194 19.80 -7.94 -14.56
N MET A 195 20.49 -7.65 -13.47
CA MET A 195 21.75 -6.90 -13.41
C MET A 195 22.69 -7.64 -12.47
N GLU A 196 23.99 -7.51 -12.71
CA GLU A 196 25.03 -8.10 -11.89
C GLU A 196 25.54 -7.10 -10.86
N ILE A 197 25.76 -7.55 -9.64
CA ILE A 197 26.50 -6.76 -8.65
C ILE A 197 27.98 -6.78 -9.04
N THR A 198 28.51 -5.62 -9.45
CA THR A 198 29.93 -5.49 -9.85
C THR A 198 30.80 -4.96 -8.71
N ARG A 199 30.21 -4.23 -7.76
CA ARG A 199 30.92 -3.72 -6.57
C ARG A 199 30.01 -3.78 -5.35
N ALA A 200 30.40 -4.59 -4.37
CA ALA A 200 29.77 -4.68 -3.06
C ALA A 200 30.83 -5.02 -1.99
N GLU A 201 30.61 -4.54 -0.78
CA GLU A 201 31.43 -4.83 0.40
C GLU A 201 30.49 -5.10 1.58
N ASP A 202 30.66 -6.26 2.22
CA ASP A 202 29.74 -6.78 3.25
C ASP A 202 28.27 -6.79 2.81
N GLN A 203 27.46 -5.88 3.36
CA GLN A 203 26.03 -5.72 3.05
C GLN A 203 25.77 -4.45 2.23
N VAL A 204 26.82 -3.74 1.79
CA VAL A 204 26.71 -2.48 1.05
C VAL A 204 26.97 -2.74 -0.42
N VAL A 205 25.98 -2.44 -1.26
CA VAL A 205 26.11 -2.51 -2.72
C VAL A 205 26.36 -1.11 -3.26
N TYR A 206 27.42 -0.98 -4.06
CA TYR A 206 27.83 0.29 -4.67
C TYR A 206 27.50 0.34 -6.16
N GLU A 207 27.61 -0.80 -6.86
CA GLU A 207 27.43 -0.84 -8.31
C GLU A 207 26.64 -2.04 -8.82
N LEU A 208 25.84 -1.77 -9.85
CA LEU A 208 25.11 -2.76 -10.65
C LEU A 208 25.48 -2.58 -12.13
N ASP A 209 25.97 -3.65 -12.77
CA ASP A 209 26.52 -3.65 -14.13
C ASP A 209 27.57 -2.54 -14.38
N GLY A 210 28.45 -2.30 -13.41
CA GLY A 210 29.50 -1.27 -13.50
C GLY A 210 28.99 0.16 -13.39
N ARG A 211 27.71 0.35 -13.03
CA ARG A 211 27.09 1.67 -12.82
C ARG A 211 26.78 1.88 -11.35
N ASN A 212 26.93 3.11 -10.87
CA ASN A 212 26.60 3.47 -9.49
C ASN A 212 25.13 3.13 -9.16
N ILE A 213 24.90 2.53 -8.01
CA ILE A 213 23.59 2.03 -7.59
C ILE A 213 22.52 3.13 -7.56
N PHE A 214 22.87 4.37 -7.18
CA PHE A 214 21.91 5.47 -7.15
C PHE A 214 21.50 5.91 -8.55
N GLN A 215 22.43 5.92 -9.52
CA GLN A 215 22.08 6.17 -10.92
C GLN A 215 21.11 5.11 -11.43
N VAL A 216 21.37 3.84 -11.11
CA VAL A 216 20.49 2.74 -11.50
C VAL A 216 19.11 2.89 -10.86
N TYR A 217 19.01 3.17 -9.56
CA TYR A 217 17.71 3.39 -8.92
C TYR A 217 16.99 4.64 -9.46
N SER A 218 17.70 5.72 -9.78
CA SER A 218 17.16 6.94 -10.38
C SER A 218 16.55 6.72 -11.76
N GLU A 219 17.08 5.78 -12.56
CA GLU A 219 16.44 5.37 -13.82
C GLU A 219 15.05 4.77 -13.61
N PHE A 220 14.76 4.16 -12.44
CA PHE A 220 13.48 3.49 -12.18
C PHE A 220 12.50 4.30 -11.32
N LEU A 221 12.98 5.16 -10.42
CA LEU A 221 12.11 5.93 -9.49
C LEU A 221 12.27 7.45 -9.60
N GLY A 222 13.08 7.96 -10.54
CA GLY A 222 13.30 9.38 -10.81
C GLY A 222 14.58 9.99 -10.18
N GLU A 223 15.00 11.15 -10.68
CA GLU A 223 16.22 11.87 -10.22
C GLU A 223 16.12 12.37 -8.76
N ASP A 224 14.90 12.58 -8.26
CA ASP A 224 14.57 13.03 -6.90
C ASP A 224 14.96 12.04 -5.78
N ILE A 225 15.40 10.83 -6.14
CA ILE A 225 15.77 9.77 -5.20
C ILE A 225 16.99 10.18 -4.37
N LYS A 226 18.00 10.83 -4.96
CA LYS A 226 19.29 11.13 -4.28
C LYS A 226 19.13 11.86 -2.94
N SER A 227 18.14 12.74 -2.82
CA SER A 227 17.85 13.50 -1.59
C SER A 227 16.83 12.82 -0.66
N LYS A 228 16.09 11.81 -1.14
CA LYS A 228 14.97 11.14 -0.45
C LYS A 228 15.26 9.69 -0.02
N LEU A 229 16.41 9.10 -0.41
CA LEU A 229 16.82 7.72 -0.10
C LEU A 229 16.89 7.37 1.40
N PRO A 230 17.43 8.22 2.30
CA PRO A 230 17.75 7.75 3.64
C PRO A 230 16.54 7.41 4.52
N SER A 231 15.33 7.91 4.21
CA SER A 231 14.22 7.85 5.17
C SER A 231 12.97 7.06 4.75
N ILE A 232 12.61 6.95 3.45
CA ILE A 232 11.29 6.37 3.07
C ILE A 232 11.28 5.57 1.74
N ALA A 233 12.20 5.80 0.80
CA ALA A 233 12.04 5.34 -0.58
C ALA A 233 12.58 3.92 -0.90
N VAL A 234 13.53 3.39 -0.13
CA VAL A 234 14.31 2.20 -0.56
C VAL A 234 13.84 0.88 0.05
N THR A 235 13.09 0.89 1.16
CA THR A 235 12.37 -0.30 1.67
C THR A 235 11.25 -0.73 0.74
N LYS A 236 10.80 0.16 -0.16
CA LYS A 236 9.73 -0.15 -1.13
C LYS A 236 10.21 -0.94 -2.34
N PHE A 237 11.52 -0.92 -2.62
CA PHE A 237 12.11 -1.50 -3.82
C PHE A 237 13.32 -2.40 -3.50
N PRO A 238 13.08 -3.59 -2.91
CA PRO A 238 14.17 -4.51 -2.57
C PRO A 238 14.89 -5.03 -3.82
N LEU A 239 16.16 -5.43 -3.60
CA LEU A 239 16.87 -6.25 -4.57
C LEU A 239 16.47 -7.72 -4.37
N VAL A 240 15.97 -8.32 -5.43
CA VAL A 240 15.60 -9.73 -5.47
C VAL A 240 16.63 -10.48 -6.29
N PHE A 241 17.11 -11.59 -5.75
CA PHE A 241 18.15 -12.41 -6.35
C PHE A 241 17.78 -13.88 -6.27
N ASN A 242 18.48 -14.72 -7.02
CA ASN A 242 18.23 -16.16 -7.06
C ASN A 242 19.54 -16.94 -6.96
N ARG A 243 19.72 -17.70 -5.87
CA ARG A 243 20.85 -18.64 -5.66
C ARG A 243 20.34 -20.08 -5.51
N GLY A 244 19.40 -20.48 -6.36
CA GLY A 244 18.66 -21.75 -6.25
C GLY A 244 17.21 -21.52 -5.86
N PHE A 245 16.97 -20.57 -4.96
CA PHE A 245 15.64 -20.04 -4.64
C PHE A 245 15.63 -18.50 -4.70
N LYS A 246 14.43 -17.95 -4.88
CA LYS A 246 14.19 -16.51 -4.94
C LYS A 246 14.23 -15.92 -3.52
N ASN A 247 15.13 -14.97 -3.28
CA ASN A 247 15.24 -14.23 -2.01
C ASN A 247 15.24 -12.71 -2.26
N ALA A 248 14.96 -11.92 -1.23
CA ALA A 248 14.86 -10.47 -1.30
C ALA A 248 15.66 -9.83 -0.16
N ARG A 249 16.40 -8.75 -0.45
CA ARG A 249 17.03 -7.90 0.56
C ARG A 249 16.45 -6.49 0.48
N SER A 250 15.99 -5.99 1.63
CA SER A 250 15.57 -4.59 1.76
C SER A 250 16.78 -3.71 1.84
N ALA A 251 16.75 -2.55 1.21
CA ALA A 251 17.66 -1.50 1.63
C ALA A 251 17.31 -1.01 3.04
N ILE A 252 18.34 -0.63 3.79
CA ILE A 252 18.28 -0.14 5.16
C ILE A 252 18.69 1.32 5.19
N GLU A 253 19.91 1.63 4.74
CA GLU A 253 20.49 2.96 4.85
C GLU A 253 21.48 3.24 3.71
N VAL A 254 21.79 4.52 3.51
CA VAL A 254 22.84 4.97 2.58
C VAL A 254 24.17 5.01 3.31
N VAL A 255 25.20 4.42 2.71
CA VAL A 255 26.57 4.38 3.25
C VAL A 255 27.53 4.89 2.18
N GLY A 256 27.94 6.16 2.31
CA GLY A 256 28.77 6.81 1.29
C GLY A 256 28.07 6.86 -0.07
N ASP A 257 28.68 6.26 -1.09
CA ASP A 257 28.15 6.12 -2.45
C ASP A 257 27.41 4.79 -2.70
N GLY A 258 27.17 4.00 -1.65
CA GLY A 258 26.46 2.71 -1.69
C GLY A 258 25.21 2.66 -0.81
N ILE A 259 24.48 1.55 -0.92
CA ILE A 259 23.27 1.26 -0.15
C ILE A 259 23.50 0.00 0.68
N ARG A 260 23.28 0.07 1.99
CA ARG A 260 23.28 -1.09 2.89
C ARG A 260 21.96 -1.84 2.78
N PHE A 261 22.04 -3.16 2.66
CA PHE A 261 20.91 -4.06 2.57
C PHE A 261 20.77 -4.94 3.82
N SER A 262 19.58 -5.52 4.02
CA SER A 262 19.21 -6.33 5.20
C SER A 262 19.88 -7.70 5.31
N GLY A 263 20.78 -8.02 4.39
CA GLY A 263 21.54 -9.26 4.34
C GLY A 263 22.56 -9.22 3.22
N GLU A 264 23.41 -10.25 3.14
CA GLU A 264 24.57 -10.25 2.25
C GLU A 264 24.18 -10.35 0.76
N LEU A 265 24.77 -9.46 -0.03
CA LEU A 265 24.72 -9.44 -1.49
C LEU A 265 26.16 -9.43 -2.01
N LYS A 266 26.51 -10.39 -2.87
CA LYS A 266 27.89 -10.67 -3.27
C LYS A 266 28.15 -10.17 -4.68
N VAL A 267 29.40 -9.79 -4.93
CA VAL A 267 29.87 -9.55 -6.30
C VAL A 267 29.63 -10.80 -7.16
N GLY A 268 29.05 -10.59 -8.34
CA GLY A 268 28.61 -11.65 -9.26
C GLY A 268 27.16 -12.11 -9.06
N ASP A 269 26.48 -11.73 -7.97
CA ASP A 269 25.06 -12.02 -7.83
C ASP A 269 24.24 -11.32 -8.92
N ARG A 270 23.26 -12.04 -9.45
CA ARG A 270 22.30 -11.53 -10.43
C ARG A 270 21.03 -11.09 -9.70
N VAL A 271 20.75 -9.79 -9.75
CA VAL A 271 19.70 -9.12 -8.98
C VAL A 271 18.71 -8.39 -9.88
N LYS A 272 17.50 -8.17 -9.35
CA LYS A 272 16.45 -7.35 -9.95
C LYS A 272 15.86 -6.42 -8.92
N ILE A 273 15.73 -5.14 -9.26
CA ILE A 273 14.91 -4.20 -8.50
C ILE A 273 13.46 -4.66 -8.62
N SER A 274 12.82 -4.83 -7.47
CA SER A 274 11.50 -5.43 -7.36
C SER A 274 10.59 -4.60 -6.46
N TYR A 275 9.28 -4.84 -6.52
CA TYR A 275 8.24 -4.23 -5.69
C TYR A 275 7.21 -5.30 -5.30
N GLY A 276 6.39 -5.04 -4.29
CA GLY A 276 5.33 -5.93 -3.84
C GLY A 276 3.94 -5.36 -4.11
N SER A 277 3.17 -5.96 -5.01
CA SER A 277 1.75 -5.62 -5.12
C SER A 277 0.99 -6.13 -3.89
N LEU A 278 0.21 -5.26 -3.22
CA LEU A 278 -0.60 -5.64 -2.06
C LEU A 278 -1.48 -6.86 -2.35
N ASN A 279 -2.21 -6.84 -3.46
CA ASN A 279 -3.07 -7.95 -3.87
C ASN A 279 -2.31 -9.24 -4.07
N LYS A 280 -1.13 -9.16 -4.68
CA LYS A 280 -0.31 -10.35 -4.93
C LYS A 280 0.25 -10.92 -3.64
N ILE A 281 0.68 -10.04 -2.73
CA ILE A 281 1.10 -10.41 -1.38
C ILE A 281 -0.02 -11.15 -0.66
N LEU A 282 -1.22 -10.56 -0.62
CA LEU A 282 -2.38 -11.13 0.05
C LEU A 282 -2.86 -12.42 -0.64
N ALA A 283 -2.86 -12.50 -1.96
CA ALA A 283 -3.19 -13.73 -2.67
C ALA A 283 -2.14 -14.84 -2.42
N ASN A 284 -0.86 -14.47 -2.37
CA ASN A 284 0.23 -15.38 -2.08
C ASN A 284 0.25 -15.83 -0.61
N SER A 285 -0.40 -15.11 0.31
CA SER A 285 -0.44 -15.52 1.72
C SER A 285 -1.10 -16.89 1.91
N MET A 286 -1.97 -17.31 0.98
CA MET A 286 -2.50 -18.68 0.92
C MET A 286 -1.39 -19.75 0.88
N ARG A 287 -0.17 -19.39 0.44
CA ARG A 287 1.00 -20.29 0.47
C ARG A 287 1.45 -20.63 1.90
N LEU A 288 1.10 -19.82 2.90
CA LEU A 288 1.35 -20.14 4.30
C LEU A 288 0.66 -21.42 4.75
N GLN A 289 -0.44 -21.80 4.10
CA GLN A 289 -1.13 -23.09 4.34
C GLN A 289 -0.74 -24.18 3.33
N LYS A 290 0.17 -23.91 2.39
CA LYS A 290 0.45 -24.82 1.28
C LYS A 290 0.91 -26.17 1.82
N ASN A 291 0.36 -27.24 1.23
CA ASN A 291 0.68 -28.63 1.55
C ASN A 291 0.47 -29.00 3.03
N LEU A 292 -0.18 -28.21 3.86
CA LEU A 292 -0.42 -28.55 5.27
C LEU A 292 -1.31 -29.81 5.36
N ASP A 293 -0.76 -30.86 5.98
CA ASP A 293 -1.26 -32.23 5.97
C ASP A 293 -1.63 -32.74 7.37
N PHE A 294 -1.70 -31.84 8.36
CA PHE A 294 -2.26 -32.08 9.68
C PHE A 294 -2.88 -30.81 10.25
N HIS A 295 -3.83 -30.94 11.19
CA HIS A 295 -4.30 -29.81 11.97
C HIS A 295 -3.25 -29.43 13.03
N PRO A 296 -2.68 -28.21 12.97
CA PRO A 296 -1.73 -27.76 13.95
C PRO A 296 -2.41 -27.59 15.32
N GLU A 297 -1.74 -28.05 16.38
CA GLU A 297 -2.10 -27.67 17.74
C GLU A 297 -1.64 -26.24 18.06
N PHE A 298 -0.59 -25.76 17.37
CA PHE A 298 -0.14 -24.37 17.42
C PHE A 298 0.58 -23.93 16.15
N SER A 299 0.46 -22.65 15.83
CA SER A 299 1.15 -22.00 14.70
C SER A 299 2.01 -20.82 15.20
N PHE A 300 3.33 -20.88 14.99
CA PHE A 300 4.24 -19.76 15.24
C PHE A 300 4.41 -18.93 13.96
N ILE A 301 4.30 -17.61 14.08
CA ILE A 301 4.48 -16.67 12.97
C ILE A 301 5.74 -15.84 13.22
N TYR A 302 6.64 -15.81 12.24
CA TYR A 302 7.80 -14.92 12.26
C TYR A 302 7.77 -14.08 11.00
N SER A 303 7.76 -12.76 11.13
CA SER A 303 7.61 -11.85 10.00
C SER A 303 8.51 -10.65 10.12
N CYS A 304 9.22 -10.34 9.05
CA CYS A 304 10.16 -9.22 9.05
C CYS A 304 9.46 -7.89 9.41
N SER A 305 10.07 -7.05 10.25
CA SER A 305 9.55 -5.71 10.54
C SER A 305 9.42 -4.87 9.26
N GLY A 306 10.37 -5.01 8.33
CA GLY A 306 10.29 -4.42 6.99
C GLY A 306 9.06 -4.88 6.21
N ARG A 307 8.58 -6.13 6.40
CA ARG A 307 7.35 -6.64 5.77
C ARG A 307 6.11 -5.95 6.34
N SER A 308 6.04 -5.81 7.66
CA SER A 308 4.95 -5.10 8.34
C SER A 308 4.91 -3.61 7.92
N GLN A 309 6.07 -2.94 7.92
CA GLN A 309 6.20 -1.55 7.47
C GLN A 309 5.81 -1.38 5.99
N TYR A 310 6.21 -2.31 5.13
CA TYR A 310 5.83 -2.30 3.72
C TYR A 310 4.31 -2.38 3.54
N LEU A 311 3.63 -3.30 4.23
CA LEU A 311 2.17 -3.42 4.19
C LEU A 311 1.46 -2.16 4.71
N LYS A 312 1.96 -1.57 5.79
CA LYS A 312 1.46 -0.27 6.30
C LYS A 312 1.59 0.84 5.27
N SER A 313 2.70 0.85 4.52
CA SER A 313 2.92 1.83 3.45
C SER A 313 1.94 1.69 2.27
N LEU A 314 1.31 0.52 2.12
CA LEU A 314 0.26 0.21 1.15
C LEU A 314 -1.15 0.29 1.76
N ASN A 315 -1.32 1.02 2.87
CA ASN A 315 -2.61 1.12 3.59
C ASN A 315 -3.20 -0.25 3.95
N SER A 316 -2.34 -1.21 4.30
CA SER A 316 -2.69 -2.54 4.79
C SER A 316 -1.94 -2.83 6.09
N ASN A 317 -2.07 -4.05 6.61
CA ASN A 317 -1.39 -4.47 7.83
C ASN A 317 -0.99 -5.95 7.72
N LEU A 318 -0.06 -6.36 8.58
CA LEU A 318 0.36 -7.77 8.65
C LEU A 318 -0.79 -8.67 9.11
N SER A 319 -1.74 -8.17 9.91
CA SER A 319 -2.93 -8.90 10.33
C SER A 319 -3.72 -9.47 9.16
N GLU A 320 -3.90 -8.73 8.06
CA GLU A 320 -4.58 -9.22 6.84
C GLU A 320 -3.83 -10.37 6.16
N GLU A 321 -2.49 -10.33 6.13
CA GLU A 321 -1.67 -11.40 5.53
C GLU A 321 -1.79 -12.70 6.34
N ILE A 322 -1.79 -12.61 7.68
CA ILE A 322 -1.75 -13.77 8.57
C ILE A 322 -3.14 -14.35 8.94
N LYS A 323 -4.24 -13.74 8.49
CA LYS A 323 -5.61 -14.27 8.72
C LYS A 323 -5.78 -15.71 8.24
N VAL A 324 -5.10 -16.04 7.14
CA VAL A 324 -5.07 -17.39 6.57
C VAL A 324 -4.34 -18.40 7.47
N VAL A 325 -3.56 -18.00 8.47
CA VAL A 325 -2.87 -18.97 9.32
C VAL A 325 -3.86 -19.59 10.32
N PRO A 326 -3.96 -20.93 10.44
CA PRO A 326 -4.80 -21.59 11.42
C PRO A 326 -4.49 -21.19 12.87
N SER A 327 -5.53 -20.91 13.65
CA SER A 327 -5.46 -20.68 15.09
C SER A 327 -5.42 -22.00 15.87
N PRO A 328 -4.87 -22.04 17.11
CA PRO A 328 -4.26 -20.92 17.82
C PRO A 328 -2.89 -20.52 17.26
N LYS A 329 -2.58 -19.22 17.28
CA LYS A 329 -1.34 -18.68 16.71
C LYS A 329 -0.77 -17.50 17.47
N ALA A 330 0.56 -17.39 17.47
CA ALA A 330 1.29 -16.27 18.03
C ALA A 330 2.66 -16.12 17.38
N GLY A 331 3.35 -15.02 17.64
CA GLY A 331 4.60 -14.72 16.97
C GLY A 331 5.12 -13.34 17.26
N PHE A 332 6.08 -12.88 16.45
CA PHE A 332 6.66 -11.56 16.59
C PHE A 332 7.27 -11.03 15.30
N SER A 333 7.54 -9.73 15.27
CA SER A 333 8.28 -9.09 14.18
C SER A 333 9.79 -9.32 14.32
N THR A 334 10.43 -9.81 13.28
CA THR A 334 11.85 -10.16 13.22
C THR A 334 12.66 -9.16 12.40
N LYS A 335 13.99 -9.12 12.57
CA LYS A 335 14.90 -8.44 11.61
C LYS A 335 15.34 -9.33 10.43
N GLY A 336 14.97 -10.60 10.49
CA GLY A 336 15.06 -11.57 9.40
C GLY A 336 14.68 -12.94 9.94
N GLU A 337 14.25 -13.83 9.06
CA GLU A 337 13.64 -15.11 9.42
C GLU A 337 14.56 -16.27 9.03
N TYR A 338 14.65 -17.28 9.90
CA TYR A 338 15.31 -18.54 9.59
C TYR A 338 14.29 -19.51 8.99
N GLY A 339 14.68 -20.21 7.93
CA GLY A 339 13.79 -21.14 7.25
C GLY A 339 14.53 -22.21 6.45
N ILE A 340 13.76 -23.13 5.87
CA ILE A 340 14.27 -24.16 4.97
C ILE A 340 13.58 -24.07 3.61
N ILE A 341 14.34 -23.99 2.53
CA ILE A 341 13.82 -23.94 1.17
C ILE A 341 14.63 -24.93 0.33
N ASP A 342 13.94 -25.86 -0.34
CA ASP A 342 14.54 -26.88 -1.21
C ASP A 342 15.74 -27.60 -0.55
N ASN A 343 15.58 -28.00 0.72
CA ASN A 343 16.59 -28.65 1.57
C ASN A 343 17.83 -27.81 1.92
N SER A 344 17.79 -26.49 1.70
CA SER A 344 18.81 -25.53 2.13
C SER A 344 18.27 -24.64 3.26
N TYR A 345 19.08 -24.39 4.27
CA TYR A 345 18.79 -23.40 5.30
C TYR A 345 19.01 -21.99 4.78
N GLU A 346 18.03 -21.13 5.01
CA GLU A 346 18.01 -19.80 4.43
C GLU A 346 17.70 -18.72 5.45
N PHE A 347 18.35 -17.58 5.25
CA PHE A 347 18.05 -16.34 5.97
C PHE A 347 17.23 -15.44 5.06
N LEU A 348 15.99 -15.18 5.46
CA LEU A 348 14.98 -14.49 4.68
C LEU A 348 14.76 -13.08 5.23
N ASN A 349 14.48 -12.13 4.34
CA ASN A 349 14.01 -10.79 4.74
C ASN A 349 12.75 -10.42 3.95
N ILE A 350 12.05 -9.40 4.45
CA ILE A 350 10.75 -8.93 3.95
C ILE A 350 9.79 -10.09 3.57
N THR A 351 9.80 -11.12 4.41
CA THR A 351 9.08 -12.37 4.24
C THR A 351 8.27 -12.65 5.50
N THR A 352 7.18 -13.39 5.35
CA THR A 352 6.41 -13.94 6.47
C THR A 352 6.55 -15.45 6.44
N THR A 353 6.86 -16.05 7.59
CA THR A 353 7.07 -17.50 7.76
C THR A 353 6.18 -18.03 8.87
N VAL A 354 5.83 -19.31 8.77
CA VAL A 354 5.00 -19.99 9.76
C VAL A 354 5.55 -21.37 10.06
N LEU A 355 5.67 -21.69 11.35
CA LEU A 355 5.96 -23.03 11.85
C LEU A 355 4.70 -23.62 12.51
N TYR A 356 4.25 -24.77 12.01
CA TYR A 356 3.13 -25.55 12.52
C TYR A 356 3.63 -26.70 13.39
N LEU A 357 3.03 -26.91 14.55
CA LEU A 357 3.39 -27.99 15.48
C LEU A 357 2.16 -28.80 15.92
N SER A 358 2.30 -30.12 16.05
CA SER A 358 1.25 -31.01 16.58
C SER A 358 1.83 -32.35 17.09
N GLU A 359 1.30 -32.87 18.20
CA GLU A 359 1.55 -34.23 18.73
C GLU A 359 0.35 -35.19 18.50
N LYS A 360 -0.65 -34.74 17.74
CA LYS A 360 -1.84 -35.55 17.42
C LYS A 360 -1.52 -36.54 16.30
N LYS A 361 -1.90 -37.80 16.54
CA LYS A 361 -1.93 -38.85 15.52
C LYS A 361 -3.17 -38.68 14.65
N GLU A 362 -3.16 -37.70 13.74
CA GLU A 362 -4.17 -37.63 12.67
C GLU A 362 -3.63 -38.26 11.38
N VAL A 363 -4.46 -39.11 10.75
CA VAL A 363 -4.26 -39.62 9.40
C VAL A 363 -5.22 -38.84 8.50
N VAL A 364 -4.69 -37.97 7.65
CA VAL A 364 -5.50 -37.10 6.81
C VAL A 364 -5.71 -37.77 5.46
N HIS A 365 -6.96 -38.15 5.15
CA HIS A 365 -7.35 -38.74 3.85
C HIS A 365 -8.08 -37.74 2.92
N LYS A 366 -8.32 -36.50 3.36
CA LYS A 366 -8.97 -35.43 2.59
C LYS A 366 -8.23 -34.10 2.74
N LYS A 367 -8.40 -33.21 1.75
CA LYS A 367 -7.87 -31.84 1.80
C LYS A 367 -8.36 -31.14 3.08
N ILE A 368 -7.44 -30.61 3.88
CA ILE A 368 -7.78 -29.92 5.12
C ILE A 368 -8.33 -28.55 4.76
N GLU A 369 -9.58 -28.28 5.15
CA GLU A 369 -10.19 -26.96 5.06
C GLU A 369 -10.17 -26.31 6.43
N PHE A 370 -9.60 -25.11 6.48
CA PHE A 370 -9.60 -24.29 7.69
C PHE A 370 -10.66 -23.19 7.53
N ASP A 371 -11.41 -22.93 8.59
CA ASP A 371 -12.34 -21.79 8.67
C ASP A 371 -11.53 -20.49 8.91
N THR A 372 -10.80 -20.08 7.89
CA THR A 372 -9.95 -18.88 7.90
C THR A 372 -10.51 -17.83 6.97
N GLU A 373 -10.67 -16.60 7.46
CA GLU A 373 -11.04 -15.45 6.62
C GLU A 373 -10.00 -15.26 5.51
N LYS A 374 -10.47 -15.23 4.26
CA LYS A 374 -9.61 -14.91 3.12
C LYS A 374 -9.34 -13.41 3.09
N PRO A 375 -8.11 -12.99 2.75
CA PRO A 375 -7.82 -11.57 2.64
C PRO A 375 -8.63 -10.93 1.52
N THR A 376 -9.14 -9.73 1.78
CA THR A 376 -9.93 -8.97 0.80
C THR A 376 -9.00 -8.35 -0.23
N VAL A 377 -9.10 -8.78 -1.49
CA VAL A 377 -8.32 -8.21 -2.60
C VAL A 377 -8.84 -6.80 -2.91
N LYS A 378 -7.99 -5.78 -2.78
CA LYS A 378 -8.35 -4.38 -3.07
C LYS A 378 -8.16 -4.08 -4.55
N THR A 379 -9.03 -3.31 -5.20
CA THR A 379 -8.87 -2.95 -6.62
C THR A 379 -7.73 -1.94 -6.85
N GLU A 380 -6.47 -2.39 -6.79
CA GLU A 380 -5.24 -1.59 -7.02
C GLU A 380 -4.50 -1.95 -8.33
N HIS A 381 -5.09 -2.79 -9.19
CA HIS A 381 -4.42 -3.45 -10.31
C HIS A 381 -3.76 -2.54 -11.38
N LEU A 382 -4.09 -1.24 -11.45
CA LEU A 382 -3.69 -0.40 -12.59
C LEU A 382 -2.40 0.42 -12.36
N PHE A 383 -2.09 0.81 -11.12
CA PHE A 383 -0.97 1.72 -10.82
C PHE A 383 0.41 1.03 -10.94
N HIS A 384 0.49 -0.25 -10.58
CA HIS A 384 1.74 -0.99 -10.61
C HIS A 384 2.04 -1.61 -11.98
N LEU A 385 0.99 -1.95 -12.73
CA LEU A 385 1.13 -2.41 -14.12
C LEU A 385 1.58 -1.27 -15.02
N SER A 386 1.08 -0.03 -14.81
CA SER A 386 1.57 1.13 -15.57
C SER A 386 3.05 1.39 -15.28
N LYS A 387 3.50 1.39 -14.01
CA LYS A 387 4.93 1.55 -13.69
C LYS A 387 5.82 0.47 -14.28
N LYS A 388 5.39 -0.80 -14.22
CA LYS A 388 6.15 -1.91 -14.83
C LYS A 388 6.22 -1.79 -16.35
N VAL A 389 5.12 -1.43 -17.00
CA VAL A 389 5.08 -1.25 -18.46
C VAL A 389 5.91 -0.03 -18.87
N VAL A 390 5.81 1.09 -18.14
CA VAL A 390 6.63 2.30 -18.35
C VAL A 390 8.09 1.98 -18.16
N SER A 391 8.49 1.34 -17.05
CA SER A 391 9.90 0.99 -16.81
C SER A 391 10.45 -0.03 -17.81
N GLU A 392 9.65 -1.01 -18.23
CA GLU A 392 10.04 -1.97 -19.28
C GLU A 392 10.19 -1.26 -20.64
N LEU A 393 9.30 -0.35 -20.99
CA LEU A 393 9.37 0.42 -22.24
C LEU A 393 10.50 1.45 -22.23
N GLU A 394 10.75 2.14 -21.13
CA GLU A 394 11.90 3.03 -20.94
C GLU A 394 13.20 2.25 -21.03
N MET A 395 13.29 1.07 -20.41
CA MET A 395 14.49 0.24 -20.46
C MET A 395 14.73 -0.37 -21.85
N ILE A 396 13.67 -0.69 -22.61
CA ILE A 396 13.76 -1.05 -24.04
C ILE A 396 14.23 0.16 -24.85
N ASN A 397 13.67 1.34 -24.61
CA ASN A 397 14.07 2.58 -25.28
C ASN A 397 15.53 2.91 -24.98
N ASP A 398 15.98 2.74 -23.74
CA ASP A 398 17.32 3.09 -23.30
C ASP A 398 18.36 2.08 -23.80
N LYS A 399 17.99 0.79 -23.91
CA LYS A 399 18.77 -0.22 -24.65
C LYS A 399 18.83 0.07 -26.15
N MET A 400 17.72 0.50 -26.77
CA MET A 400 17.68 0.89 -28.17
C MET A 400 18.50 2.17 -28.42
N ARG A 401 18.46 3.13 -27.49
CA ARG A 401 19.25 4.37 -27.52
C ARG A 401 20.74 4.08 -27.38
N LYS A 402 21.14 3.19 -26.46
CA LYS A 402 22.53 2.73 -26.29
C LYS A 402 23.02 1.90 -27.48
N ALA A 403 22.18 1.03 -28.04
CA ALA A 403 22.47 0.30 -29.27
C ALA A 403 22.62 1.24 -30.49
N ASN A 404 21.83 2.33 -30.54
CA ASN A 404 21.92 3.35 -31.58
C ASN A 404 23.14 4.29 -31.39
N GLN A 405 23.51 4.61 -30.15
CA GLN A 405 24.73 5.36 -29.83
C GLN A 405 25.99 4.58 -30.20
N ALA A 406 25.99 3.25 -30.03
CA ALA A 406 27.07 2.38 -30.51
C ALA A 406 27.20 2.36 -32.05
N THR A 407 26.13 2.74 -32.78
CA THR A 407 26.14 2.88 -34.26
C THR A 407 26.43 4.30 -34.76
N GLY A 408 26.79 5.25 -33.88
CA GLY A 408 27.39 6.52 -34.29
C GLY A 408 26.47 7.62 -34.88
N ASN A 409 25.17 7.41 -35.05
CA ASN A 409 24.28 8.46 -35.56
C ASN A 409 23.49 9.15 -34.44
N HIS A 410 23.81 10.42 -34.21
CA HIS A 410 23.08 11.32 -33.33
C HIS A 410 21.85 11.88 -34.08
N LYS A 411 20.69 11.82 -33.42
CA LYS A 411 19.37 12.33 -33.84
C LYS A 411 18.80 11.73 -35.14
N VAL A 412 17.92 10.75 -34.98
CA VAL A 412 17.25 10.05 -36.10
C VAL A 412 16.30 10.95 -36.88
N GLU A 413 15.73 12.00 -36.29
CA GLU A 413 14.88 12.97 -37.03
C GLU A 413 15.69 13.88 -37.95
N GLU A 414 16.81 14.44 -37.47
CA GLU A 414 17.78 15.14 -38.31
C GLU A 414 18.44 14.17 -39.30
N THR A 415 18.68 12.90 -38.92
CA THR A 415 19.25 11.88 -39.82
C THR A 415 18.25 11.39 -40.86
N ALA A 416 16.95 11.30 -40.57
CA ALA A 416 15.91 10.92 -41.51
C ALA A 416 15.55 12.09 -42.43
N ALA A 417 15.46 13.32 -41.91
CA ALA A 417 15.33 14.53 -42.72
C ALA A 417 16.60 14.81 -43.56
N SER A 418 17.79 14.55 -43.00
CA SER A 418 19.07 14.62 -43.72
C SER A 418 19.23 13.45 -44.68
N LEU A 419 18.73 12.23 -44.40
CA LEU A 419 18.64 11.13 -45.37
C LEU A 419 17.67 11.50 -46.49
N PHE A 420 16.50 12.06 -46.17
CA PHE A 420 15.55 12.56 -47.16
C PHE A 420 16.23 13.63 -48.03
N LYS A 421 16.90 14.62 -47.45
CA LYS A 421 17.71 15.59 -48.20
C LYS A 421 18.86 14.93 -48.99
N MET A 422 19.61 13.99 -48.44
CA MET A 422 20.69 13.28 -49.14
C MET A 422 20.17 12.38 -50.28
N ILE A 423 18.96 11.82 -50.14
CA ILE A 423 18.33 10.93 -51.11
C ILE A 423 17.67 11.74 -52.23
N PHE A 424 17.06 12.89 -51.93
CA PHE A 424 16.21 13.65 -52.85
C PHE A 424 16.81 15.00 -53.30
N GLU A 425 17.68 15.67 -52.54
CA GLU A 425 18.30 16.96 -52.95
C GLU A 425 19.64 16.79 -53.69
N GLU A 426 20.37 15.69 -53.50
CA GLU A 426 21.67 15.47 -54.15
C GLU A 426 21.62 14.52 -55.38
N ARG A 427 20.45 13.98 -55.76
CA ARG A 427 20.29 13.10 -56.94
C ARG A 427 18.94 13.27 -57.66
N ASN A 428 18.92 12.99 -58.97
CA ASN A 428 17.83 13.22 -59.94
C ASN A 428 16.54 12.37 -59.74
N TYR A 429 16.03 12.24 -58.51
CA TYR A 429 14.84 11.45 -58.13
C TYR A 429 13.87 12.28 -57.26
N THR A 430 12.57 11.98 -57.28
CA THR A 430 11.52 12.57 -56.40
C THR A 430 10.56 11.47 -55.92
N GLY A 431 9.64 11.72 -54.98
CA GLY A 431 8.73 10.66 -54.51
C GLY A 431 7.91 10.97 -53.26
N GLY A 432 7.55 9.92 -52.50
CA GLY A 432 6.77 10.06 -51.27
C GLY A 432 6.56 8.75 -50.52
N ILE A 433 5.90 8.82 -49.36
CA ILE A 433 5.62 7.66 -48.51
C ILE A 433 4.16 7.66 -48.05
N VAL A 434 3.55 6.47 -48.10
CA VAL A 434 2.20 6.20 -47.61
C VAL A 434 2.31 5.36 -46.33
N ILE A 435 1.69 5.80 -45.23
CA ILE A 435 1.73 5.15 -43.92
C ILE A 435 0.31 4.91 -43.41
N LYS A 436 0.05 3.74 -42.81
CA LYS A 436 -1.21 3.46 -42.11
C LYS A 436 -1.06 3.69 -40.60
N GLU A 437 -1.82 4.64 -40.05
CA GLU A 437 -1.79 4.96 -38.62
C GLU A 437 -2.85 4.17 -37.79
N ALA A 438 -3.95 3.72 -38.42
CA ALA A 438 -5.04 2.96 -37.77
C ALA A 438 -5.88 2.16 -38.80
N GLU A 439 -6.86 1.36 -38.35
CA GLU A 439 -7.64 0.44 -39.23
C GLU A 439 -8.31 1.08 -40.45
N ASN A 440 -8.44 2.41 -40.56
CA ASN A 440 -8.98 3.09 -41.75
C ASN A 440 -8.30 4.44 -42.11
N LEU A 441 -7.20 4.83 -41.45
CA LEU A 441 -6.54 6.13 -41.68
C LEU A 441 -5.17 5.96 -42.34
N THR A 442 -5.01 6.56 -43.52
CA THR A 442 -3.78 6.53 -44.34
C THR A 442 -3.24 7.95 -44.47
N LYS A 443 -1.98 8.16 -44.10
CA LYS A 443 -1.28 9.43 -44.23
C LYS A 443 -0.28 9.34 -45.39
N ILE A 444 -0.29 10.31 -46.29
CA ILE A 444 0.59 10.35 -47.47
C ILE A 444 1.47 11.59 -47.33
N TYR A 445 2.78 11.39 -47.38
CA TYR A 445 3.79 12.44 -47.43
C TYR A 445 4.34 12.48 -48.85
N LEU A 446 4.30 13.66 -49.48
CA LEU A 446 4.76 13.89 -50.85
C LEU A 446 5.90 14.89 -50.84
N ASP A 447 6.84 14.74 -51.77
CA ASP A 447 7.83 15.76 -52.09
C ASP A 447 7.14 17.06 -52.59
N GLU A 448 7.68 18.22 -52.21
CA GLU A 448 7.09 19.53 -52.56
C GLU A 448 7.05 19.80 -54.07
N SER A 449 7.89 19.13 -54.86
CA SER A 449 7.89 19.19 -56.32
C SER A 449 6.68 18.49 -56.97
N LEU A 450 5.92 17.70 -56.22
CA LEU A 450 4.78 16.91 -56.72
C LEU A 450 3.44 17.60 -56.46
N GLY A 451 2.61 17.71 -57.52
CA GLY A 451 1.28 18.32 -57.45
C GLY A 451 0.19 17.40 -56.87
N ALA A 452 -1.01 17.95 -56.63
CA ALA A 452 -2.14 17.25 -56.00
C ALA A 452 -2.54 15.92 -56.69
N ALA A 453 -2.35 15.80 -58.01
CA ALA A 453 -2.61 14.56 -58.75
C ALA A 453 -1.75 13.37 -58.28
N ALA A 454 -0.58 13.61 -57.67
CA ALA A 454 0.27 12.56 -57.13
C ALA A 454 -0.36 11.85 -55.92
N TYR A 455 -1.17 12.58 -55.13
CA TYR A 455 -1.82 12.05 -53.94
C TYR A 455 -2.74 10.87 -54.27
N ASP A 456 -3.63 11.04 -55.25
CA ASP A 456 -4.59 10.01 -55.64
C ASP A 456 -3.91 8.79 -56.27
N ILE A 457 -2.85 9.01 -57.05
CA ILE A 457 -2.07 7.94 -57.66
C ILE A 457 -1.38 7.10 -56.59
N PHE A 458 -0.73 7.74 -55.60
CA PHE A 458 -0.02 7.06 -54.52
C PHE A 458 -0.99 6.31 -53.61
N LYS A 459 -2.16 6.89 -53.34
CA LYS A 459 -3.26 6.22 -52.65
C LYS A 459 -3.74 4.97 -53.40
N SER A 460 -3.84 5.04 -54.74
CA SER A 460 -4.21 3.86 -55.55
C SER A 460 -3.14 2.76 -55.48
N PHE A 461 -1.86 3.12 -55.48
CA PHE A 461 -0.77 2.15 -55.33
C PHE A 461 -0.79 1.48 -53.96
N TRP A 462 -1.10 2.22 -52.90
CA TRP A 462 -1.31 1.67 -51.57
C TRP A 462 -2.47 0.68 -51.52
N GLN A 463 -3.60 1.01 -52.16
CA GLN A 463 -4.78 0.13 -52.21
C GLN A 463 -4.51 -1.20 -52.94
N GLN A 464 -3.58 -1.23 -53.89
CA GLN A 464 -3.17 -2.46 -54.59
C GLN A 464 -2.37 -3.43 -53.69
N ARG A 465 -1.93 -2.99 -52.49
CA ARG A 465 -1.15 -3.76 -51.51
C ARG A 465 0.00 -4.56 -52.14
N PRO A 466 0.99 -3.89 -52.75
CA PRO A 466 2.17 -4.57 -53.28
C PRO A 466 2.90 -5.32 -52.15
N GLU A 467 3.14 -6.62 -52.32
CA GLU A 467 3.84 -7.45 -51.33
C GLU A 467 5.37 -7.51 -51.55
N LYS A 468 5.82 -7.09 -52.73
CA LYS A 468 7.24 -7.07 -53.13
C LYS A 468 7.56 -5.76 -53.82
N ILE A 469 8.86 -5.44 -53.86
CA ILE A 469 9.34 -4.30 -54.63
C ILE A 469 8.94 -4.48 -56.09
N SER A 470 8.33 -3.45 -56.68
CA SER A 470 7.86 -3.48 -58.07
C SER A 470 8.10 -2.14 -58.77
N ARG A 471 8.28 -2.19 -60.09
CA ARG A 471 8.44 -1.01 -60.96
C ARG A 471 7.17 -0.80 -61.77
N LYS A 472 6.78 0.46 -61.93
CA LYS A 472 5.77 0.97 -62.85
C LYS A 472 6.44 1.99 -63.77
N GLU A 473 5.98 2.07 -65.01
CA GLU A 473 6.55 2.98 -66.01
C GLU A 473 5.59 4.13 -66.30
N ASN A 474 6.13 5.28 -66.73
CA ASN A 474 5.37 6.43 -67.20
C ASN A 474 4.34 6.98 -66.19
N ILE A 475 4.77 7.18 -64.94
CA ILE A 475 3.92 7.70 -63.86
C ILE A 475 4.28 9.16 -63.60
N LEU A 476 3.27 10.05 -63.63
CA LEU A 476 3.43 11.49 -63.34
C LEU A 476 4.51 12.20 -64.21
N GLY A 477 4.74 11.71 -65.44
CA GLY A 477 5.78 12.25 -66.32
C GLY A 477 7.18 11.70 -66.05
N PHE A 478 7.32 10.73 -65.14
CA PHE A 478 8.58 10.02 -64.88
C PHE A 478 8.64 8.68 -65.62
N GLU A 479 9.79 8.33 -66.19
CA GLU A 479 10.02 7.05 -66.87
C GLU A 479 9.78 5.87 -65.91
N ASN A 480 10.24 5.99 -64.66
CA ASN A 480 10.25 4.90 -63.69
C ASN A 480 9.64 5.32 -62.34
N ALA A 481 8.80 4.45 -61.79
CA ALA A 481 8.24 4.53 -60.45
C ALA A 481 8.44 3.22 -59.69
N PHE A 482 9.14 3.27 -58.56
CA PHE A 482 9.45 2.11 -57.73
C PHE A 482 8.60 2.11 -56.47
N LEU A 483 7.88 1.01 -56.25
CA LEU A 483 7.02 0.76 -55.11
C LEU A 483 7.75 -0.18 -54.15
N ILE A 484 8.11 0.31 -52.97
CA ILE A 484 8.89 -0.44 -51.97
C ILE A 484 8.01 -0.67 -50.73
N PRO A 485 7.40 -1.85 -50.57
CA PRO A 485 6.57 -2.15 -49.41
C PRO A 485 7.42 -2.44 -48.17
N LEU A 486 7.04 -1.86 -47.04
CA LEU A 486 7.69 -2.08 -45.73
C LEU A 486 6.96 -3.12 -44.87
N THR A 487 6.24 -4.03 -45.52
CA THR A 487 5.27 -4.94 -44.92
C THR A 487 5.95 -6.09 -44.20
N LYS A 488 6.10 -5.95 -42.88
CA LYS A 488 6.37 -7.05 -41.92
C LYS A 488 6.20 -6.60 -40.47
N GLU A 489 6.57 -5.37 -40.15
CA GLU A 489 6.35 -4.76 -38.81
C GLU A 489 5.76 -3.33 -38.89
N VAL A 490 5.75 -2.70 -40.07
CA VAL A 490 5.15 -1.39 -40.32
C VAL A 490 4.30 -1.48 -41.59
N GLU A 491 3.05 -1.03 -41.55
CA GLU A 491 2.21 -0.92 -42.74
C GLU A 491 2.51 0.41 -43.46
N ALA A 492 3.53 0.43 -44.31
CA ALA A 492 3.91 1.58 -45.12
C ALA A 492 4.41 1.19 -46.53
N LEU A 493 4.29 2.11 -47.48
CA LEU A 493 4.75 2.00 -48.87
C LEU A 493 5.55 3.23 -49.26
N MET A 494 6.81 3.03 -49.62
CA MET A 494 7.67 4.08 -50.16
C MET A 494 7.60 4.06 -51.68
N ILE A 495 7.50 5.24 -52.29
CA ILE A 495 7.35 5.44 -53.74
C ILE A 495 8.47 6.37 -54.22
N ILE A 496 9.25 5.92 -55.20
CA ILE A 496 10.37 6.68 -55.78
C ILE A 496 10.13 6.84 -57.28
N LEU A 497 10.25 8.05 -57.80
CA LEU A 497 10.09 8.43 -59.20
C LEU A 497 11.44 8.89 -59.79
N SER A 498 11.81 8.41 -60.98
CA SER A 498 13.07 8.75 -61.66
C SER A 498 13.00 8.67 -63.19
N ASN A 499 13.70 9.59 -63.86
CA ASN A 499 13.93 9.60 -65.32
C ASN A 499 15.30 9.06 -65.75
N GLU A 500 16.24 8.91 -64.82
CA GLU A 500 17.63 8.65 -65.16
C GLU A 500 18.16 7.34 -64.57
N VAL A 501 17.48 6.78 -63.56
CA VAL A 501 17.96 5.62 -62.82
C VAL A 501 16.93 4.52 -62.72
N ASP A 502 17.41 3.33 -63.06
CA ASP A 502 16.75 2.07 -62.83
C ASP A 502 17.25 1.45 -61.52
N LEU A 503 16.40 1.40 -60.49
CA LEU A 503 16.72 0.77 -59.21
C LEU A 503 16.92 -0.75 -59.34
N TYR A 504 16.53 -1.40 -60.46
CA TYR A 504 16.84 -2.82 -60.71
C TYR A 504 18.29 -3.10 -61.16
N ASP A 505 19.17 -2.09 -61.28
CA ASP A 505 20.62 -2.33 -61.42
C ASP A 505 21.24 -2.75 -60.07
N ILE A 506 21.00 -4.02 -59.72
CA ILE A 506 21.21 -4.66 -58.41
C ILE A 506 22.67 -4.56 -57.93
N LYS A 507 23.67 -4.43 -58.83
CA LYS A 507 25.08 -4.33 -58.44
C LYS A 507 25.46 -2.98 -57.84
N LYS A 508 24.75 -1.88 -58.16
CA LYS A 508 25.07 -0.54 -57.65
C LYS A 508 24.19 -0.10 -56.48
N ASN A 509 22.97 -0.64 -56.35
CA ASN A 509 21.95 -0.07 -55.45
C ASN A 509 21.45 -1.03 -54.34
N HIS A 510 22.11 -2.18 -54.14
CA HIS A 510 21.72 -3.16 -53.11
C HIS A 510 21.66 -2.55 -51.69
N LEU A 511 22.62 -1.69 -51.35
CA LEU A 511 22.65 -0.99 -50.06
C LEU A 511 21.43 -0.08 -49.86
N PHE A 512 20.95 0.57 -50.94
CA PHE A 512 19.82 1.49 -50.92
C PHE A 512 18.49 0.76 -50.74
N ILE A 513 18.34 -0.39 -51.41
CA ILE A 513 17.12 -1.20 -51.40
C ILE A 513 16.97 -1.98 -50.08
N GLU A 514 18.04 -2.39 -49.43
CA GLU A 514 17.95 -3.11 -48.15
C GLU A 514 18.03 -2.20 -46.92
N GLN A 515 18.85 -1.14 -46.93
CA GLN A 515 19.10 -0.36 -45.71
C GLN A 515 18.07 0.74 -45.46
N ILE A 516 17.64 1.48 -46.49
CA ILE A 516 16.71 2.61 -46.32
C ILE A 516 15.34 2.13 -45.82
N PRO A 517 14.73 1.07 -46.38
CA PRO A 517 13.54 0.44 -45.82
C PRO A 517 13.68 0.10 -44.33
N ASN A 518 14.82 -0.46 -43.92
CA ASN A 518 15.06 -0.83 -42.53
C ASN A 518 15.23 0.39 -41.61
N TYR A 519 15.92 1.43 -42.04
CA TYR A 519 16.05 2.67 -41.26
C TYR A 519 14.72 3.41 -41.13
N LEU A 520 13.94 3.50 -42.20
CA LEU A 520 12.63 4.14 -42.22
C LEU A 520 11.62 3.38 -41.34
N LYS A 521 11.63 2.05 -41.43
CA LYS A 521 10.85 1.16 -40.56
C LYS A 521 11.22 1.37 -39.08
N LYS A 522 12.51 1.50 -38.76
CA LYS A 522 13.01 1.77 -37.41
C LYS A 522 12.56 3.15 -36.91
N ALA A 523 12.57 4.17 -37.76
CA ALA A 523 12.11 5.52 -37.41
C ALA A 523 10.59 5.56 -37.13
N ILE A 524 9.78 4.91 -37.96
CA ILE A 524 8.31 4.85 -37.77
C ILE A 524 7.94 4.10 -36.49
N LEU A 525 8.62 2.97 -36.21
CA LEU A 525 8.45 2.24 -34.96
C LEU A 525 8.85 3.08 -33.74
N TYR A 526 9.91 3.86 -33.86
CA TYR A 526 10.40 4.73 -32.79
C TYR A 526 9.43 5.89 -32.50
N GLU A 527 8.90 6.56 -33.53
CA GLU A 527 7.90 7.62 -33.36
C GLU A 527 6.60 7.08 -32.72
N SER A 528 6.15 5.90 -33.14
CA SER A 528 5.01 5.22 -32.52
C SER A 528 5.28 4.87 -31.05
N LEU A 529 6.48 4.40 -30.74
CA LEU A 529 6.91 4.08 -29.39
C LEU A 529 7.01 5.34 -28.51
N GLU A 530 7.57 6.45 -29.00
CA GLU A 530 7.66 7.72 -28.28
C GLU A 530 6.27 8.32 -28.00
N ARG A 531 5.35 8.30 -28.98
CA ARG A 531 3.96 8.73 -28.77
C ARG A 531 3.26 7.90 -27.69
N ASN A 532 3.48 6.58 -27.68
CA ASN A 532 2.95 5.68 -26.65
C ASN A 532 3.57 5.95 -25.27
N LEU A 533 4.89 6.19 -25.22
CA LEU A 533 5.61 6.54 -23.98
C LEU A 533 5.14 7.87 -23.40
N ALA A 534 5.01 8.92 -24.23
CA ALA A 534 4.51 10.22 -23.80
C ALA A 534 3.08 10.09 -23.22
N SER A 535 2.21 9.34 -23.89
CA SER A 535 0.85 9.06 -23.42
C SER A 535 0.84 8.31 -22.08
N LEU A 536 1.72 7.33 -21.90
CA LEU A 536 1.84 6.56 -20.66
C LEU A 536 2.46 7.36 -19.51
N SER A 537 3.48 8.17 -19.77
CA SER A 537 4.09 9.08 -18.79
C SER A 537 3.08 10.13 -18.30
N THR A 538 2.25 10.63 -19.22
CA THR A 538 1.16 11.55 -18.88
C THR A 538 0.10 10.87 -18.01
N LEU A 539 -0.27 9.62 -18.31
CA LEU A 539 -1.15 8.82 -17.44
C LEU A 539 -0.53 8.61 -16.05
N GLU A 540 0.78 8.39 -15.97
CA GLU A 540 1.46 8.19 -14.69
C GLU A 540 1.43 9.44 -13.82
N GLN A 541 1.85 10.59 -14.37
CA GLN A 541 1.88 11.86 -13.63
C GLN A 541 0.48 12.27 -13.15
N THR A 542 -0.53 12.11 -14.01
CA THR A 542 -1.92 12.40 -13.66
C THR A 542 -2.46 11.41 -12.62
N SER A 543 -2.07 10.14 -12.67
CA SER A 543 -2.42 9.14 -11.66
C SER A 543 -1.88 9.51 -10.28
N ASP A 544 -0.57 9.77 -10.16
CA ASP A 544 0.06 10.14 -8.88
C ASP A 544 -0.61 11.37 -8.25
N PHE A 545 -1.00 12.33 -9.10
CA PHE A 545 -1.70 13.54 -8.67
C PHE A 545 -3.13 13.28 -8.18
N LEU A 546 -3.87 12.37 -8.84
CA LEU A 546 -5.22 11.98 -8.43
C LEU A 546 -5.20 11.13 -7.14
N TYR A 547 -4.26 10.19 -7.00
CA TYR A 547 -4.19 9.29 -5.85
C TYR A 547 -3.67 9.96 -4.57
N SER A 548 -2.85 10.99 -4.69
CA SER A 548 -2.35 11.75 -3.53
C SER A 548 -3.39 12.69 -2.91
N THR A 549 -4.53 12.93 -3.57
CA THR A 549 -5.56 13.86 -3.12
C THR A 549 -6.69 13.12 -2.41
N LEU A 550 -6.74 13.25 -1.08
CA LEU A 550 -7.74 12.58 -0.23
C LEU A 550 -8.93 13.48 0.16
N ASP A 551 -8.81 14.79 -0.08
CA ASP A 551 -9.90 15.75 0.08
C ASP A 551 -10.79 15.74 -1.17
N LEU A 552 -12.10 15.57 -0.97
CA LEU A 552 -13.06 15.39 -2.07
C LEU A 552 -13.26 16.65 -2.92
N ASP A 553 -13.29 17.82 -2.30
CA ASP A 553 -13.54 19.07 -3.03
C ASP A 553 -12.29 19.45 -3.83
N LEU A 554 -11.11 19.33 -3.23
CA LEU A 554 -9.84 19.51 -3.93
C LEU A 554 -9.65 18.47 -5.05
N LEU A 555 -10.10 17.23 -4.83
CA LEU A 555 -10.03 16.18 -5.85
C LEU A 555 -10.91 16.54 -7.06
N TYR A 556 -12.11 17.09 -6.86
CA TYR A 556 -12.96 17.53 -7.98
C TYR A 556 -12.30 18.61 -8.82
N GLU A 557 -11.67 19.59 -8.19
CA GLU A 557 -10.91 20.63 -8.90
C GLU A 557 -9.81 20.02 -9.76
N ARG A 558 -8.98 19.16 -9.15
CA ARG A 558 -7.87 18.50 -9.84
C ARG A 558 -8.33 17.61 -10.98
N ILE A 559 -9.45 16.91 -10.82
CA ILE A 559 -10.05 16.10 -11.89
C ILE A 559 -10.40 16.98 -13.09
N LEU A 560 -11.06 18.12 -12.84
CA LEU A 560 -11.43 19.04 -13.92
C LEU A 560 -10.20 19.66 -14.60
N ASP A 561 -9.18 20.04 -13.82
CA ASP A 561 -7.92 20.58 -14.35
C ASP A 561 -7.21 19.57 -15.26
N ILE A 562 -7.17 18.29 -14.87
CA ILE A 562 -6.58 17.22 -15.70
C ILE A 562 -7.40 17.03 -16.98
N ILE A 563 -8.73 17.02 -16.89
CA ILE A 563 -9.58 16.81 -18.07
C ILE A 563 -9.44 17.96 -19.07
N VAL A 564 -9.45 19.20 -18.59
CA VAL A 564 -9.32 20.38 -19.45
C VAL A 564 -7.88 20.52 -19.97
N GLY A 565 -6.90 20.40 -19.08
CA GLY A 565 -5.48 20.62 -19.42
C GLY A 565 -4.83 19.46 -20.18
N THR A 566 -5.09 18.21 -19.76
CA THR A 566 -4.44 17.01 -20.33
C THR A 566 -5.23 16.41 -21.49
N MET A 567 -6.56 16.37 -21.42
CA MET A 567 -7.38 15.83 -22.51
C MET A 567 -7.75 16.88 -23.55
N GLY A 568 -7.33 18.14 -23.37
CA GLY A 568 -7.62 19.25 -24.29
C GLY A 568 -9.10 19.64 -24.33
N MET A 569 -9.89 19.22 -23.34
CA MET A 569 -11.33 19.48 -23.29
C MET A 569 -11.59 20.97 -23.06
N SER A 570 -12.57 21.52 -23.75
CA SER A 570 -12.91 22.95 -23.67
C SER A 570 -13.75 23.29 -22.44
N ALA A 571 -14.51 22.32 -21.93
CA ALA A 571 -15.34 22.49 -20.73
C ALA A 571 -15.55 21.15 -20.03
N ALA A 572 -15.80 21.19 -18.72
CA ALA A 572 -16.10 20.00 -17.92
C ALA A 572 -16.93 20.33 -16.67
N VAL A 573 -17.73 19.39 -16.19
CA VAL A 573 -18.62 19.57 -15.03
C VAL A 573 -18.87 18.26 -14.29
N ILE A 574 -18.90 18.31 -12.95
CA ILE A 574 -19.25 17.18 -12.09
C ILE A 574 -20.61 17.43 -11.44
N PHE A 575 -21.53 16.49 -11.64
CA PHE A 575 -22.82 16.42 -10.97
C PHE A 575 -22.84 15.29 -9.93
N LYS A 576 -23.50 15.54 -8.79
CA LYS A 576 -23.76 14.57 -7.74
C LYS A 576 -25.25 14.56 -7.40
N LYS A 577 -25.80 13.37 -7.15
CA LYS A 577 -27.16 13.20 -6.64
C LYS A 577 -27.14 13.21 -5.11
N ASP A 578 -28.00 14.04 -4.51
CA ASP A 578 -28.15 14.23 -3.08
C ASP A 578 -29.64 14.26 -2.71
N GLU A 579 -30.11 13.34 -1.85
CA GLU A 579 -31.51 13.23 -1.39
C GLU A 579 -32.59 13.50 -2.47
N ASN A 580 -32.43 12.89 -3.66
CA ASN A 580 -33.26 13.02 -4.87
C ASN A 580 -33.11 14.31 -5.71
N LYS A 581 -32.14 15.18 -5.41
CA LYS A 581 -31.80 16.35 -6.23
C LYS A 581 -30.43 16.20 -6.88
N LEU A 582 -30.27 16.67 -8.12
CA LEU A 582 -28.98 16.73 -8.78
C LEU A 582 -28.31 18.08 -8.51
N LYS A 583 -27.14 18.05 -7.88
CA LYS A 583 -26.33 19.22 -7.52
C LYS A 583 -25.06 19.26 -8.37
N MET A 584 -24.72 20.45 -8.88
CA MET A 584 -23.41 20.68 -9.50
C MET A 584 -22.38 20.83 -8.38
N MET A 585 -21.30 20.04 -8.45
CA MET A 585 -20.23 20.07 -7.44
C MET A 585 -19.12 21.03 -7.85
N LYS A 586 -18.64 20.90 -9.10
CA LYS A 586 -17.59 21.75 -9.67
C LYS A 586 -17.75 21.81 -11.18
N ASN A 587 -17.33 22.92 -11.80
CA ASN A 587 -17.33 23.11 -13.24
C ASN A 587 -16.13 23.93 -13.71
N ILE A 588 -15.77 23.76 -14.98
CA ILE A 588 -14.92 24.65 -15.78
C ILE A 588 -15.66 24.95 -17.07
N ASN A 589 -15.84 26.22 -17.39
CA ASN A 589 -16.51 26.71 -18.62
C ASN A 589 -17.96 26.22 -18.83
N VAL A 590 -18.66 25.78 -17.78
CA VAL A 590 -20.10 25.45 -17.82
C VAL A 590 -20.86 26.35 -16.85
N ARG A 591 -21.61 27.34 -17.37
CA ARG A 591 -22.38 28.27 -16.54
C ARG A 591 -23.64 27.61 -15.97
N GLU A 592 -23.92 27.83 -14.69
CA GLU A 592 -25.20 27.43 -14.09
C GLU A 592 -26.39 28.06 -14.83
N ASN A 593 -27.49 27.32 -14.97
CA ASN A 593 -28.71 27.74 -15.67
C ASN A 593 -28.54 28.10 -17.16
N SER A 594 -27.42 27.71 -17.79
CA SER A 594 -27.28 27.76 -19.24
C SER A 594 -28.07 26.63 -19.93
N GLU A 595 -28.33 26.76 -21.23
CA GLU A 595 -28.96 25.69 -22.02
C GLU A 595 -28.15 24.39 -21.96
N LEU A 596 -26.82 24.49 -22.03
CA LEU A 596 -25.90 23.36 -21.86
C LEU A 596 -26.04 22.71 -20.48
N TYR A 597 -26.17 23.50 -19.42
CA TYR A 597 -26.43 22.97 -18.07
C TYR A 597 -27.72 22.15 -18.01
N PHE A 598 -28.82 22.66 -18.58
CA PHE A 598 -30.10 21.96 -18.59
C PHE A 598 -30.06 20.69 -19.45
N TYR A 599 -29.37 20.73 -20.60
CA TYR A 599 -29.15 19.58 -21.45
C TYR A 599 -28.43 18.45 -20.70
N LEU A 600 -27.28 18.74 -20.07
CA LEU A 600 -26.49 17.75 -19.32
C LEU A 600 -27.25 17.18 -18.11
N LYS A 601 -28.04 18.02 -17.46
CA LYS A 601 -28.90 17.62 -16.34
C LYS A 601 -30.03 16.68 -16.77
N GLY A 602 -30.61 16.90 -17.96
CA GLY A 602 -31.65 16.04 -18.55
C GLY A 602 -31.15 14.63 -18.86
N HIS A 603 -29.94 14.52 -19.40
CA HIS A 603 -29.32 13.24 -19.80
C HIS A 603 -28.70 12.45 -18.63
N TYR A 604 -28.74 12.98 -17.40
CA TYR A 604 -28.16 12.32 -16.23
C TYR A 604 -28.73 10.92 -16.00
N ARG A 605 -30.05 10.74 -16.11
CA ARG A 605 -30.70 9.45 -15.76
C ARG A 605 -30.26 8.32 -16.68
N ASP A 606 -30.20 8.59 -17.98
CA ASP A 606 -29.89 7.58 -18.99
C ASP A 606 -28.43 7.12 -18.86
N ILE A 607 -27.52 8.07 -18.66
CA ILE A 607 -26.09 7.78 -18.53
C ILE A 607 -25.79 7.12 -17.17
N ALA A 608 -26.39 7.60 -16.09
CA ALA A 608 -26.22 7.00 -14.76
C ALA A 608 -26.69 5.54 -14.71
N ALA A 609 -27.77 5.20 -15.43
CA ALA A 609 -28.30 3.84 -15.50
C ALA A 609 -27.39 2.88 -16.28
N SER A 610 -26.70 3.38 -17.32
CA SER A 610 -25.82 2.54 -18.16
C SER A 610 -24.53 2.10 -17.46
N ASP A 611 -24.02 2.92 -16.53
CA ASP A 611 -22.68 2.82 -15.88
C ASP A 611 -21.47 2.74 -16.85
N GLN A 612 -21.70 2.95 -18.14
CA GLN A 612 -20.67 2.94 -19.18
C GLN A 612 -20.11 4.33 -19.46
N ILE A 613 -18.82 4.39 -19.78
CA ILE A 613 -18.18 5.64 -20.23
C ILE A 613 -18.61 5.90 -21.66
N LEU A 614 -19.32 7.00 -21.87
CA LEU A 614 -19.79 7.45 -23.18
C LEU A 614 -18.76 8.40 -23.79
N ILE A 615 -18.41 8.17 -25.06
CA ILE A 615 -17.60 9.09 -25.87
C ILE A 615 -18.29 9.20 -27.22
N GLU A 616 -18.93 10.33 -27.47
CA GLU A 616 -19.66 10.61 -28.70
C GLU A 616 -18.96 11.75 -29.43
N ASN A 617 -18.48 11.47 -30.65
CA ASN A 617 -17.97 12.47 -31.59
C ASN A 617 -19.13 12.93 -32.49
N GLU A 618 -18.91 14.05 -33.20
CA GLU A 618 -19.87 14.63 -34.16
C GLU A 618 -21.24 14.92 -33.54
N VAL A 619 -21.24 15.28 -32.25
CA VAL A 619 -22.46 15.67 -31.56
C VAL A 619 -22.77 17.10 -31.96
N ASP A 620 -23.85 17.31 -32.73
CA ASP A 620 -24.31 18.64 -33.14
C ASP A 620 -25.03 19.34 -31.96
N LEU A 621 -24.28 19.66 -30.91
CA LEU A 621 -24.78 20.18 -29.65
C LEU A 621 -24.39 21.63 -29.43
N PHE A 622 -25.27 22.55 -29.79
CA PHE A 622 -25.05 24.01 -29.70
C PHE A 622 -23.79 24.46 -30.50
N GLU A 623 -23.72 25.72 -30.91
CA GLU A 623 -22.87 26.17 -32.04
C GLU A 623 -21.34 25.91 -31.96
N ASN A 624 -20.78 25.28 -30.92
CA ASN A 624 -19.34 25.11 -30.75
C ASN A 624 -18.86 23.81 -30.07
N ILE A 625 -19.71 22.82 -29.77
CA ILE A 625 -19.28 21.53 -29.20
C ILE A 625 -19.40 20.44 -30.27
N GLU A 626 -18.36 19.62 -30.43
CA GLU A 626 -18.33 18.54 -31.42
C GLU A 626 -18.11 17.17 -30.78
N THR A 627 -17.65 17.10 -29.53
CA THR A 627 -17.49 15.83 -28.80
C THR A 627 -17.94 15.93 -27.36
N LEU A 628 -18.66 14.90 -26.89
CA LEU A 628 -19.14 14.75 -25.52
C LEU A 628 -18.55 13.47 -24.90
N VAL A 629 -17.94 13.62 -23.74
CA VAL A 629 -17.49 12.52 -22.88
C VAL A 629 -18.32 12.53 -21.60
N ALA A 630 -18.93 11.41 -21.25
CA ALA A 630 -19.65 11.25 -20.00
C ALA A 630 -19.12 10.05 -19.21
N ILE A 631 -18.72 10.31 -17.96
CA ILE A 631 -18.13 9.32 -17.05
C ILE A 631 -19.07 9.19 -15.85
N PRO A 632 -19.91 8.14 -15.80
CA PRO A 632 -20.72 7.88 -14.61
C PRO A 632 -19.82 7.43 -13.46
N ILE A 633 -20.10 7.91 -12.25
CA ILE A 633 -19.40 7.60 -11.02
C ILE A 633 -20.44 7.07 -10.03
N ASN A 634 -20.76 5.78 -10.18
CA ASN A 634 -21.71 5.08 -9.33
C ASN A 634 -20.95 4.21 -8.31
N LEU A 635 -21.09 4.55 -7.04
CA LEU A 635 -20.53 3.84 -5.88
C LEU A 635 -21.66 3.63 -4.85
N ASN A 636 -21.47 2.70 -3.90
CA ASN A 636 -22.50 2.35 -2.91
C ASN A 636 -23.12 3.56 -2.20
N ASP A 637 -22.28 4.55 -1.83
CA ASP A 637 -22.70 5.75 -1.08
C ASP A 637 -22.54 7.05 -1.91
N TYR A 638 -22.31 6.95 -3.24
CA TYR A 638 -22.08 8.11 -4.11
C TYR A 638 -22.61 7.87 -5.52
N GLN A 639 -23.47 8.76 -6.00
CA GLN A 639 -23.99 8.73 -7.37
C GLN A 639 -23.70 10.07 -8.05
N GLY A 640 -22.92 10.06 -9.13
CA GLY A 640 -22.57 11.27 -9.87
C GLY A 640 -22.18 10.99 -11.31
N ILE A 641 -22.05 12.05 -12.10
CA ILE A 641 -21.54 12.00 -13.48
C ILE A 641 -20.58 13.16 -13.68
N LEU A 642 -19.47 12.86 -14.34
CA LEU A 642 -18.54 13.84 -14.88
C LEU A 642 -18.77 13.96 -16.39
N TYR A 643 -19.06 15.17 -16.86
CA TYR A 643 -19.12 15.50 -18.28
C TYR A 643 -17.88 16.29 -18.69
N ALA A 644 -17.37 16.01 -19.88
CA ALA A 644 -16.34 16.80 -20.53
C ALA A 644 -16.69 17.00 -22.00
N MET A 645 -16.39 18.18 -22.54
CA MET A 645 -16.83 18.58 -23.88
C MET A 645 -15.67 19.19 -24.65
N GLN A 646 -15.61 18.87 -25.94
CA GLN A 646 -14.60 19.35 -26.87
C GLN A 646 -15.22 20.26 -27.92
N SER A 647 -14.52 21.34 -28.28
CA SER A 647 -14.99 22.29 -29.28
C SER A 647 -14.77 21.81 -30.72
N LYS A 648 -15.62 22.28 -31.65
CA LYS A 648 -15.57 21.99 -33.11
C LYS A 648 -14.28 22.41 -33.85
N TYR A 649 -13.39 23.11 -33.16
CA TYR A 649 -12.12 23.60 -33.71
C TYR A 649 -10.95 22.67 -33.37
N GLN A 650 -11.20 21.54 -32.73
CA GLN A 650 -10.20 20.55 -32.36
C GLN A 650 -10.41 19.24 -33.12
N GLN A 651 -9.36 18.45 -33.31
CA GLN A 651 -9.49 17.14 -33.94
C GLN A 651 -10.36 16.20 -33.10
N LEU A 652 -11.22 15.44 -33.79
CA LEU A 652 -12.04 14.38 -33.20
C LEU A 652 -11.20 13.37 -32.42
N ILE A 653 -11.78 12.84 -31.34
CA ILE A 653 -11.14 11.85 -30.49
C ILE A 653 -10.96 10.53 -31.25
N ASN A 654 -9.72 10.17 -31.54
CA ASN A 654 -9.36 8.91 -32.20
C ASN A 654 -9.37 7.72 -31.22
N GLU A 655 -9.27 6.48 -31.71
CA GLU A 655 -9.37 5.28 -30.86
C GLU A 655 -8.27 5.18 -29.78
N ASN A 656 -7.06 5.66 -30.06
CA ASN A 656 -5.99 5.69 -29.06
C ASN A 656 -6.34 6.66 -27.92
N GLN A 657 -6.86 7.84 -28.26
CA GLN A 657 -7.36 8.81 -27.29
C GLN A 657 -8.58 8.27 -26.53
N LYS A 658 -9.52 7.56 -27.19
CA LYS A 658 -10.63 6.90 -26.49
C LYS A 658 -10.13 5.89 -25.46
N LYS A 659 -9.11 5.09 -25.80
CA LYS A 659 -8.50 4.13 -24.88
C LYS A 659 -7.82 4.83 -23.69
N PHE A 660 -7.12 5.94 -23.94
CA PHE A 660 -6.54 6.79 -22.90
C PHE A 660 -7.61 7.36 -21.98
N ILE A 661 -8.67 7.96 -22.53
CA ILE A 661 -9.78 8.57 -21.79
C ILE A 661 -10.50 7.53 -20.93
N ARG A 662 -10.77 6.33 -21.47
CA ARG A 662 -11.37 5.24 -20.68
C ARG A 662 -10.49 4.81 -19.52
N THR A 663 -9.17 4.80 -19.72
CA THR A 663 -8.21 4.46 -18.66
C THR A 663 -8.22 5.52 -17.56
N LEU A 664 -8.13 6.80 -17.93
CA LEU A 664 -8.17 7.92 -16.99
C LEU A 664 -9.50 8.03 -16.26
N ALA A 665 -10.62 7.84 -16.95
CA ALA A 665 -11.96 7.81 -16.37
C ALA A 665 -12.09 6.75 -15.27
N ASN A 666 -11.52 5.57 -15.49
CA ASN A 666 -11.48 4.53 -14.46
C ASN A 666 -10.61 4.94 -13.27
N GLN A 667 -9.48 5.64 -13.49
CA GLN A 667 -8.66 6.16 -12.40
C GLN A 667 -9.40 7.22 -11.58
N ILE A 668 -10.11 8.14 -12.23
CA ILE A 668 -10.96 9.16 -11.57
C ILE A 668 -11.99 8.49 -10.66
N ARG A 669 -12.69 7.44 -11.14
CA ARG A 669 -13.64 6.66 -10.32
C ARG A 669 -12.98 6.06 -9.08
N VAL A 670 -11.77 5.53 -9.22
CA VAL A 670 -11.00 4.93 -8.11
C VAL A 670 -10.55 6.00 -7.11
N SER A 671 -10.03 7.14 -7.57
CA SER A 671 -9.59 8.22 -6.69
C SER A 671 -10.75 8.82 -5.88
N ILE A 672 -11.92 9.01 -6.50
CA ILE A 672 -13.13 9.46 -5.78
C ILE A 672 -13.54 8.42 -4.73
N ARG A 673 -13.52 7.12 -5.06
CA ARG A 673 -13.79 6.04 -4.11
C ARG A 673 -12.80 6.06 -2.93
N ASN A 674 -11.52 6.28 -3.21
CA ASN A 674 -10.48 6.34 -2.18
C ASN A 674 -10.66 7.54 -1.25
N ALA A 675 -10.93 8.72 -1.79
CA ALA A 675 -11.22 9.92 -0.99
C ALA A 675 -12.47 9.71 -0.10
N LEU A 676 -13.55 9.13 -0.64
CA LEU A 676 -14.75 8.77 0.12
C LEU A 676 -14.46 7.78 1.25
N ASN A 677 -13.68 6.74 0.97
CA ASN A 677 -13.28 5.75 1.97
C ASN A 677 -12.40 6.38 3.05
N HIS A 678 -11.45 7.23 2.68
CA HIS A 678 -10.61 7.96 3.63
C HIS A 678 -11.46 8.84 4.55
N HIS A 679 -12.42 9.56 4.00
CA HIS A 679 -13.36 10.38 4.77
C HIS A 679 -14.19 9.52 5.74
N LYS A 680 -14.63 8.33 5.30
CA LYS A 680 -15.38 7.36 6.12
C LYS A 680 -14.52 6.79 7.26
N VAL A 681 -13.29 6.38 6.98
CA VAL A 681 -12.33 5.86 7.98
C VAL A 681 -11.95 6.95 8.98
N LYS A 682 -11.67 8.18 8.51
CA LYS A 682 -11.39 9.32 9.38
C LYS A 682 -12.55 9.58 10.32
N ARG A 683 -13.80 9.60 9.82
CA ARG A 683 -15.00 9.73 10.65
C ARG A 683 -15.10 8.64 11.71
N LEU A 684 -14.96 7.36 11.32
CA LEU A 684 -15.01 6.21 12.24
C LEU A 684 -13.89 6.23 13.30
N SER A 685 -12.75 6.86 13.01
CA SER A 685 -11.62 6.96 13.96
C SER A 685 -11.78 8.06 15.01
N VAL A 686 -12.63 9.06 14.76
CA VAL A 686 -12.78 10.24 15.63
C VAL A 686 -14.12 10.32 16.36
N THR A 687 -15.08 9.46 16.01
CA THR A 687 -16.42 9.41 16.64
C THR A 687 -16.63 8.13 17.44
N ASP A 688 -17.45 8.20 18.49
CA ASP A 688 -17.93 7.05 19.25
C ASP A 688 -19.00 6.27 18.47
N GLY A 689 -18.86 4.94 18.40
CA GLY A 689 -19.70 4.08 17.57
C GLY A 689 -21.15 3.95 18.03
N LEU A 690 -21.45 4.25 19.30
CA LEU A 690 -22.81 4.17 19.85
C LEU A 690 -23.54 5.51 19.74
N THR A 691 -22.88 6.60 20.13
CA THR A 691 -23.48 7.94 20.27
C THR A 691 -23.25 8.85 19.06
N ASN A 692 -22.32 8.51 18.17
CA ASN A 692 -21.93 9.32 17.01
C ASN A 692 -21.45 10.76 17.37
N LEU A 693 -21.09 10.98 18.64
CA LEU A 693 -20.34 12.15 19.10
C LEU A 693 -18.85 11.93 18.88
N TYR A 694 -18.02 12.95 19.08
CA TYR A 694 -16.58 12.74 19.08
C TYR A 694 -16.17 11.77 20.21
N ASN A 695 -15.08 11.03 20.00
CA ASN A 695 -14.52 10.19 21.06
C ASN A 695 -13.54 10.97 21.93
N HIS A 696 -13.23 10.40 23.10
CA HIS A 696 -12.27 10.94 24.06
C HIS A 696 -10.93 11.35 23.43
N SER A 697 -10.36 10.51 22.56
CA SER A 697 -9.07 10.77 21.93
C SER A 697 -9.09 12.00 21.02
N TYR A 698 -10.17 12.17 20.24
CA TYR A 698 -10.33 13.36 19.40
C TYR A 698 -10.50 14.62 20.25
N PHE A 699 -11.31 14.55 21.32
CA PHE A 699 -11.53 15.68 22.23
C PHE A 699 -10.23 16.17 22.85
N HIS A 700 -9.40 15.27 23.39
CA HIS A 700 -8.08 15.62 23.96
C HIS A 700 -7.17 16.27 22.93
N LYS A 701 -7.10 15.70 21.72
CA LYS A 701 -6.29 16.26 20.64
C LYS A 701 -6.73 17.67 20.26
N GLN A 702 -8.03 17.94 20.20
CA GLN A 702 -8.55 19.27 19.94
C GLN A 702 -8.23 20.23 21.09
N LEU A 703 -8.37 19.78 22.33
CA LEU A 703 -8.09 20.60 23.51
C LEU A 703 -6.62 21.00 23.62
N GLN A 704 -5.69 20.11 23.25
CA GLN A 704 -4.25 20.43 23.17
C GLN A 704 -3.93 21.53 22.16
N GLN A 705 -4.67 21.59 21.04
CA GLN A 705 -4.52 22.68 20.06
C GLN A 705 -5.05 24.02 20.56
N LYS A 706 -5.75 24.02 21.70
CA LYS A 706 -6.37 25.18 22.35
C LYS A 706 -5.63 25.64 23.60
N GLU A 707 -4.43 25.10 23.85
CA GLU A 707 -3.59 25.55 24.96
C GLU A 707 -3.27 27.05 24.82
N GLY A 708 -3.45 27.80 25.92
CA GLY A 708 -3.30 29.26 25.94
C GLY A 708 -4.56 30.05 25.53
N GLU A 709 -5.61 29.41 25.00
CA GLU A 709 -6.88 30.07 24.67
C GLU A 709 -7.83 30.18 25.89
N LYS A 710 -8.80 31.09 25.79
CA LYS A 710 -9.85 31.28 26.81
C LYS A 710 -11.07 30.42 26.48
N PHE A 711 -11.30 29.37 27.25
CA PHE A 711 -12.42 28.45 27.04
C PHE A 711 -12.91 27.83 28.35
N SER A 712 -14.02 27.11 28.30
CA SER A 712 -14.55 26.35 29.44
C SER A 712 -14.71 24.88 29.08
N VAL A 713 -14.61 24.02 30.09
CA VAL A 713 -14.84 22.58 29.96
C VAL A 713 -15.92 22.17 30.96
N ALA A 714 -16.88 21.38 30.50
CA ALA A 714 -17.87 20.71 31.34
C ALA A 714 -17.72 19.19 31.19
N ILE A 715 -17.65 18.48 32.31
CA ILE A 715 -17.72 17.02 32.35
C ILE A 715 -19.07 16.66 32.97
N MET A 716 -19.78 15.78 32.29
CA MET A 716 -21.11 15.32 32.61
C MET A 716 -21.10 13.81 32.79
N ASP A 717 -21.89 13.32 33.74
CA ASP A 717 -22.06 11.90 33.98
C ASP A 717 -23.53 11.60 34.31
N ILE A 718 -24.01 10.46 33.82
CA ILE A 718 -25.39 10.00 34.05
C ILE A 718 -25.52 9.44 35.46
N ASP A 719 -26.42 10.03 36.24
CA ASP A 719 -26.60 9.65 37.64
C ASP A 719 -27.12 8.21 37.78
N ASN A 720 -26.42 7.40 38.57
CA ASN A 720 -26.78 6.01 38.89
C ASN A 720 -26.95 5.11 37.65
N PHE A 721 -26.18 5.36 36.58
CA PHE A 721 -26.33 4.62 35.33
C PHE A 721 -26.02 3.13 35.44
N LYS A 722 -25.14 2.73 36.36
CA LYS A 722 -24.94 1.32 36.70
C LYS A 722 -26.22 0.68 37.25
N ASP A 723 -26.85 1.28 38.25
CA ASP A 723 -28.09 0.76 38.83
C ASP A 723 -29.22 0.74 37.79
N PHE A 724 -29.26 1.75 36.91
CA PHE A 724 -30.16 1.79 35.76
C PHE A 724 -29.94 0.60 34.81
N ASN A 725 -28.69 0.31 34.44
CA ASN A 725 -28.36 -0.84 33.59
C ASN A 725 -28.64 -2.18 34.27
N ASP A 726 -28.41 -2.27 35.57
CA ASP A 726 -28.69 -3.48 36.36
C ASP A 726 -30.22 -3.74 36.43
N GLN A 727 -31.03 -2.68 36.41
CA GLN A 727 -32.50 -2.76 36.43
C GLN A 727 -33.13 -3.00 35.04
N TYR A 728 -32.70 -2.29 34.00
CA TYR A 728 -33.36 -2.27 32.68
C TYR A 728 -32.54 -2.95 31.57
N GLY A 729 -31.32 -3.40 31.88
CA GLY A 729 -30.40 -4.04 30.95
C GLY A 729 -29.59 -3.04 30.10
N HIS A 730 -28.44 -3.52 29.60
CA HIS A 730 -27.52 -2.69 28.81
C HIS A 730 -28.12 -2.14 27.50
N GLN A 731 -29.11 -2.81 26.91
CA GLN A 731 -29.78 -2.31 25.70
C GLN A 731 -30.60 -1.04 25.96
N ALA A 732 -31.27 -0.96 27.12
CA ALA A 732 -31.95 0.25 27.56
C ALA A 732 -30.95 1.38 27.82
N GLY A 733 -29.82 1.06 28.47
CA GLY A 733 -28.70 2.00 28.66
C GLY A 733 -28.15 2.55 27.34
N ASP A 734 -27.93 1.69 26.35
CA ASP A 734 -27.46 2.09 25.03
C ASP A 734 -28.43 3.06 24.34
N GLN A 735 -29.75 2.84 24.50
CA GLN A 735 -30.77 3.74 23.95
C GLN A 735 -30.77 5.10 24.67
N VAL A 736 -30.59 5.10 25.99
CA VAL A 736 -30.42 6.32 26.78
C VAL A 736 -29.21 7.11 26.31
N LEU A 737 -28.06 6.45 26.10
CA LEU A 737 -26.84 7.10 25.63
C LEU A 737 -27.02 7.73 24.25
N ARG A 738 -27.69 7.03 23.31
CA ARG A 738 -28.06 7.59 21.99
C ARG A 738 -28.95 8.82 22.13
N LYS A 739 -30.03 8.73 22.91
CA LYS A 739 -30.98 9.84 23.07
C LYS A 739 -30.36 11.04 23.76
N LEU A 740 -29.54 10.82 24.78
CA LEU A 740 -28.78 11.89 25.43
C LEU A 740 -27.83 12.57 24.43
N SER A 741 -27.12 11.79 23.61
CA SER A 741 -26.22 12.35 22.61
C SER A 741 -26.90 13.25 21.57
N GLU A 742 -28.12 12.89 21.14
CA GLU A 742 -28.95 13.74 20.26
C GLU A 742 -29.30 15.08 20.94
N VAL A 743 -29.67 15.05 22.22
CA VAL A 743 -29.96 16.25 23.01
C VAL A 743 -28.72 17.13 23.13
N LEU A 744 -27.58 16.56 23.51
CA LEU A 744 -26.31 17.29 23.64
C LEU A 744 -25.94 17.98 22.33
N LYS A 745 -26.01 17.26 21.21
CA LYS A 745 -25.66 17.78 19.89
C LYS A 745 -26.61 18.89 19.42
N SER A 746 -27.88 18.85 19.80
CA SER A 746 -28.86 19.88 19.45
C SER A 746 -28.71 21.18 20.24
N GLU A 747 -27.98 21.15 21.36
CA GLU A 747 -27.90 22.26 22.32
C GLU A 747 -26.61 23.06 22.28
N ILE A 748 -25.58 22.51 21.65
CA ILE A 748 -24.25 23.11 21.50
C ILE A 748 -24.13 23.83 20.15
N ARG A 749 -23.21 24.79 20.05
CA ARG A 749 -22.97 25.55 18.81
C ARG A 749 -21.96 24.83 17.91
N GLU A 750 -21.83 25.30 16.67
CA GLU A 750 -20.88 24.77 15.68
C GLU A 750 -19.41 24.88 16.14
N ASP A 751 -19.10 25.91 16.93
CA ASP A 751 -17.76 26.12 17.52
C ASP A 751 -17.52 25.35 18.85
N ASP A 752 -18.55 24.71 19.40
CA ASP A 752 -18.44 23.91 20.61
C ASP A 752 -18.13 22.45 20.24
N ILE A 753 -17.45 21.72 21.12
CA ILE A 753 -17.11 20.30 20.88
C ILE A 753 -17.75 19.46 21.97
N VAL A 754 -18.58 18.50 21.59
CA VAL A 754 -19.07 17.45 22.49
C VAL A 754 -18.44 16.11 22.16
N ALA A 755 -18.02 15.40 23.18
CA ALA A 755 -17.48 14.06 23.06
C ALA A 755 -18.00 13.12 24.14
N ARG A 756 -18.04 11.82 23.82
CA ARG A 756 -18.16 10.77 24.82
C ARG A 756 -16.79 10.50 25.43
N TYR A 757 -16.66 10.76 26.73
CA TYR A 757 -15.38 10.72 27.46
C TYR A 757 -15.12 9.33 28.08
N GLY A 758 -16.19 8.65 28.50
CA GLY A 758 -16.15 7.34 29.13
C GLY A 758 -17.40 6.51 28.84
N GLY A 759 -17.68 5.50 29.67
CA GLY A 759 -18.85 4.63 29.50
C GLY A 759 -20.17 5.40 29.57
N GLU A 760 -20.34 6.23 30.60
CA GLU A 760 -21.52 7.05 30.87
C GLU A 760 -21.20 8.56 30.98
N GLU A 761 -19.96 8.91 30.63
CA GLU A 761 -19.41 10.26 30.80
C GLU A 761 -19.32 10.98 29.46
N PHE A 762 -19.70 12.25 29.46
CA PHE A 762 -19.65 13.16 28.33
C PHE A 762 -18.83 14.40 28.70
N VAL A 763 -18.12 14.94 27.74
CA VAL A 763 -17.37 16.19 27.92
C VAL A 763 -17.77 17.19 26.87
N ILE A 764 -17.84 18.45 27.26
CA ILE A 764 -18.15 19.57 26.38
C ILE A 764 -17.07 20.63 26.54
N TYR A 765 -16.47 21.00 25.41
CA TYR A 765 -15.69 22.22 25.25
C TYR A 765 -16.63 23.33 24.82
N PHE A 766 -16.57 24.45 25.52
CA PHE A 766 -17.29 25.66 25.15
C PHE A 766 -16.28 26.75 24.78
N ASN A 767 -16.48 27.35 23.60
CA ASN A 767 -15.78 28.58 23.22
C ASN A 767 -16.43 29.81 23.91
N LEU A 768 -16.58 29.72 25.24
CA LEU A 768 -17.29 30.68 26.09
C LEU A 768 -16.68 30.65 27.49
N VAL A 769 -16.38 31.83 28.05
CA VAL A 769 -15.83 31.97 29.41
C VAL A 769 -16.68 32.82 30.36
N ASP A 770 -17.74 33.47 29.86
CA ASP A 770 -18.67 34.18 30.73
C ASP A 770 -19.53 33.20 31.53
N GLN A 771 -19.30 33.17 32.86
CA GLN A 771 -19.93 32.21 33.75
C GLN A 771 -21.46 32.33 33.77
N ASN A 772 -22.01 33.55 33.62
CA ASN A 772 -23.47 33.75 33.61
C ASN A 772 -24.12 33.15 32.36
N THR A 773 -23.51 33.34 31.19
CA THR A 773 -23.98 32.77 29.93
C THR A 773 -23.77 31.26 29.90
N LEU A 774 -22.62 30.78 30.38
CA LEU A 774 -22.35 29.35 30.49
C LEU A 774 -23.34 28.65 31.43
N SER A 775 -23.65 29.28 32.58
CA SER A 775 -24.67 28.78 33.51
C SER A 775 -26.05 28.68 32.85
N ARG A 776 -26.43 29.67 32.02
CA ARG A 776 -27.70 29.62 31.27
C ARG A 776 -27.74 28.46 30.27
N VAL A 777 -26.66 28.25 29.51
CA VAL A 777 -26.56 27.13 28.55
C VAL A 777 -26.64 25.79 29.27
N ILE A 778 -25.90 25.61 30.35
CA ILE A 778 -25.88 24.35 31.10
C ILE A 778 -27.19 24.09 31.82
N ASN A 779 -27.83 25.10 32.41
CA ASN A 779 -29.15 24.95 33.01
C ASN A 779 -30.22 24.58 31.98
N ARG A 780 -30.15 25.14 30.76
CA ARG A 780 -31.04 24.76 29.66
C ARG A 780 -30.82 23.31 29.25
N LEU A 781 -29.56 22.88 29.16
CA LEU A 781 -29.17 21.50 28.88
C LEU A 781 -29.75 20.53 29.93
N MET A 782 -29.55 20.83 31.21
CA MET A 782 -30.11 20.06 32.32
C MET A 782 -31.64 19.97 32.26
N GLN A 783 -32.34 21.07 31.97
CA GLN A 783 -33.79 21.05 31.84
C GLN A 783 -34.28 20.16 30.69
N LYS A 784 -33.56 20.15 29.55
CA LYS A 784 -33.89 19.25 28.44
C LYS A 784 -33.63 17.79 28.80
N ILE A 785 -32.53 17.49 29.49
CA ILE A 785 -32.19 16.13 29.92
C ILE A 785 -33.22 15.62 30.94
N ARG A 786 -33.65 16.43 31.92
CA ARG A 786 -34.71 16.04 32.87
C ARG A 786 -36.06 15.74 32.22
N LYS A 787 -36.31 16.35 31.05
CA LYS A 787 -37.53 16.11 30.24
C LYS A 787 -37.34 15.01 29.20
N LEU A 788 -36.15 14.42 29.10
CA LEU A 788 -35.87 13.36 28.14
C LEU A 788 -36.61 12.10 28.58
N GLU A 789 -37.53 11.65 27.73
CA GLU A 789 -38.27 10.41 27.89
C GLU A 789 -37.75 9.40 26.87
N VAL A 790 -37.21 8.29 27.37
CA VAL A 790 -36.68 7.21 26.55
C VAL A 790 -37.65 6.05 26.62
N ASN A 791 -38.34 5.75 25.51
CA ASN A 791 -39.25 4.62 25.43
C ASN A 791 -38.48 3.34 25.08
N PHE A 792 -38.46 2.39 25.99
CA PHE A 792 -37.85 1.07 25.83
C PHE A 792 -38.84 0.00 26.28
N ASP A 793 -39.16 -0.95 25.42
CA ASP A 793 -40.13 -2.04 25.68
C ASP A 793 -41.48 -1.59 26.27
N GLY A 794 -41.96 -0.40 25.91
CA GLY A 794 -43.24 0.14 26.34
C GLY A 794 -43.19 0.90 27.68
N GLU A 795 -42.03 0.97 28.33
CA GLU A 795 -41.81 1.78 29.53
C GLU A 795 -41.14 3.12 29.19
N ILE A 796 -41.50 4.18 29.94
CA ILE A 796 -40.89 5.51 29.80
C ILE A 796 -39.79 5.64 30.86
N LEU A 797 -38.55 5.61 30.40
CA LEU A 797 -37.36 5.73 31.22
C LEU A 797 -36.91 7.19 31.31
N LYS A 798 -36.48 7.62 32.49
CA LYS A 798 -35.98 8.97 32.78
C LYS A 798 -34.62 8.91 33.44
N ILE A 799 -33.77 9.87 33.13
CA ILE A 799 -32.43 10.00 33.70
C ILE A 799 -32.19 11.40 34.23
N THR A 800 -31.24 11.52 35.16
CA THR A 800 -30.65 12.78 35.58
C THR A 800 -29.14 12.75 35.31
N VAL A 801 -28.52 13.92 35.28
CA VAL A 801 -27.08 14.05 35.08
C VAL A 801 -26.49 15.00 36.10
N SER A 802 -25.27 14.71 36.52
CA SER A 802 -24.43 15.62 37.29
C SER A 802 -23.40 16.25 36.36
N ILE A 803 -23.11 17.55 36.53
CA ILE A 803 -22.19 18.30 35.66
C ILE A 803 -21.17 19.08 36.50
N GLY A 804 -19.88 18.87 36.23
CA GLY A 804 -18.78 19.67 36.75
C GLY A 804 -18.23 20.61 35.69
N VAL A 805 -18.02 21.88 36.03
CA VAL A 805 -17.62 22.92 35.05
C VAL A 805 -16.38 23.64 35.53
N ALA A 806 -15.39 23.82 34.65
CA ALA A 806 -14.21 24.65 34.88
C ALA A 806 -14.07 25.71 33.78
N VAL A 807 -13.71 26.93 34.19
CA VAL A 807 -13.63 28.10 33.32
C VAL A 807 -12.19 28.61 33.29
N ASN A 808 -11.58 28.68 32.10
CA ASN A 808 -10.24 29.23 31.90
C ASN A 808 -10.31 30.66 31.36
N CYS A 809 -10.70 31.61 32.21
CA CYS A 809 -10.89 33.01 31.81
C CYS A 809 -9.60 33.74 31.36
N ASP A 810 -8.44 33.25 31.81
CA ASP A 810 -7.14 33.89 31.60
C ASP A 810 -6.25 33.13 30.59
N GLY A 811 -6.66 31.96 30.11
CA GLY A 811 -5.84 31.10 29.24
C GLY A 811 -4.62 30.48 29.93
N LYS A 812 -4.53 30.56 31.27
CA LYS A 812 -3.33 30.17 32.04
C LYS A 812 -3.30 28.70 32.47
N TYR A 813 -4.42 27.99 32.36
CA TYR A 813 -4.50 26.58 32.73
C TYR A 813 -4.26 25.68 31.53
N SER A 814 -3.45 24.63 31.71
CA SER A 814 -3.31 23.58 30.69
C SER A 814 -4.64 22.83 30.52
N PRO A 815 -4.90 22.27 29.33
CA PRO A 815 -6.04 21.39 29.07
C PRO A 815 -6.28 20.32 30.15
N GLU A 816 -5.22 19.63 30.58
CA GLU A 816 -5.30 18.56 31.58
C GLU A 816 -5.71 19.09 32.96
N LYS A 817 -5.20 20.27 33.33
CA LYS A 817 -5.55 20.92 34.60
C LYS A 817 -7.01 21.36 34.59
N LEU A 818 -7.51 21.88 33.46
CA LEU A 818 -8.90 22.31 33.34
C LEU A 818 -9.89 21.15 33.39
N ILE A 819 -9.56 20.04 32.70
CA ILE A 819 -10.33 18.78 32.80
C ILE A 819 -10.37 18.31 34.26
N LYS A 820 -9.22 18.28 34.95
CA LYS A 820 -9.16 17.85 36.37
C LYS A 820 -10.00 18.74 37.29
N GLN A 821 -10.06 20.04 37.02
CA GLN A 821 -10.91 20.97 37.77
C GLN A 821 -12.40 20.71 37.53
N ALA A 822 -12.80 20.46 36.28
CA ALA A 822 -14.18 20.11 35.94
C ALA A 822 -14.57 18.76 36.58
N ASP A 823 -13.68 17.78 36.56
CA ASP A 823 -13.87 16.46 37.19
C ASP A 823 -14.03 16.58 38.72
N THR A 824 -13.20 17.41 39.36
CA THR A 824 -13.33 17.71 40.80
C THR A 824 -14.69 18.33 41.11
N ALA A 825 -15.19 19.24 40.27
CA ALA A 825 -16.51 19.84 40.44
C ALA A 825 -17.64 18.83 40.22
N LEU A 826 -17.48 17.89 39.28
CA LEU A 826 -18.44 16.80 39.03
C LEU A 826 -18.53 15.87 40.23
N TYR A 827 -17.39 15.50 40.82
CA TYR A 827 -17.34 14.71 42.04
C TYR A 827 -18.12 15.38 43.19
N ILE A 828 -17.96 16.70 43.36
CA ILE A 828 -18.72 17.48 44.35
C ILE A 828 -20.22 17.48 44.03
N ALA A 829 -20.61 17.60 42.75
CA ALA A 829 -22.01 17.55 42.33
C ALA A 829 -22.65 16.19 42.69
N LYS A 830 -21.95 15.08 42.41
CA LYS A 830 -22.40 13.73 42.77
C LYS A 830 -22.52 13.55 44.29
N GLY A 831 -21.55 14.05 45.06
CA GLY A 831 -21.57 13.98 46.53
C GLY A 831 -22.63 14.86 47.20
N ALA A 832 -23.06 15.94 46.54
CA ALA A 832 -24.04 16.89 47.07
C ALA A 832 -25.51 16.52 46.81
N GLY A 833 -25.77 15.34 46.23
CA GLY A 833 -27.13 14.84 45.99
C GLY A 833 -27.49 14.59 44.52
N ARG A 834 -26.53 14.74 43.58
CA ARG A 834 -26.71 14.51 42.13
C ARG A 834 -27.72 15.47 41.47
N ASP A 835 -28.04 15.26 40.19
CA ASP A 835 -28.94 16.10 39.38
C ASP A 835 -28.65 17.60 39.51
N MET A 836 -27.37 17.98 39.43
CA MET A 836 -26.94 19.36 39.60
C MET A 836 -25.66 19.70 38.84
N VAL A 837 -25.47 21.00 38.61
CA VAL A 837 -24.24 21.56 38.09
C VAL A 837 -23.42 22.20 39.22
N LYS A 838 -22.11 21.96 39.25
CA LYS A 838 -21.15 22.66 40.10
C LYS A 838 -20.07 23.29 39.24
N PHE A 839 -19.81 24.56 39.48
CA PHE A 839 -18.64 25.25 38.94
C PHE A 839 -17.47 25.06 39.91
N TYR A 840 -16.30 24.71 39.38
CA TYR A 840 -15.07 24.68 40.15
C TYR A 840 -14.78 26.08 40.70
N ARG A 841 -14.65 26.18 42.02
CA ARG A 841 -14.19 27.39 42.70
C ARG A 841 -12.86 27.03 43.36
N ASN A 842 -11.83 27.84 43.13
CA ASN A 842 -10.62 27.75 43.94
C ASN A 842 -11.04 27.97 45.40
N LEU A 843 -10.99 26.91 46.21
CA LEU A 843 -10.98 27.06 47.66
C LEU A 843 -9.63 27.73 47.97
N ALA A 844 -9.69 29.03 48.25
CA ALA A 844 -8.55 29.79 48.76
C ALA A 844 -8.26 29.35 50.20
#